data_AF-A0ABD3GE06-F1
#
_entry.id   AF-A0ABD3GE06-F1
#
_cell.length_a   1.000
_cell.length_b   1.000
_cell.length_c   1.000
_cell.angle_alpha   90.00
_cell.angle_beta   90.00
_cell.angle_gamma   90.00
#
_symmetry.space_group_name_H-M   'P 1'
#
loop_
_entity.id
_entity.type
_entity.pdbx_description
1 polymer ?
#
loop_
_entity_poly.entity_id
_entity_poly.type
_entity_poly.pdbx_seq_one_letter_code
_entity_poly.pdbx_strand_id
1 'polypeptide(L)'
;MCSCLTVWNLESSDPKYLRSTRSSFEVRSPHFGVATFRLFEMAYEGAESAKARGVRTDESGESGHIPTSGAPPVHDRSLVHAVGVPPHRGALREIKDGIKETFFPDEPLRHLKGHTGGRKWFAGLSYVFPILDWLPKYKLSYLRGDIIAGLTIASLAVPQDLGYAKLAHLPSVYGLYSSFVPPLIYAVLGSSREIAIGPVAVVSLILGTLLQDEINYKKHPQEYLKLAFTATFFAGIVQAGLGLLRLGFVIDFLSHAAIIGFMAGAAFTIALQQLKGLLGITDFTTNTDVVSVMRSVWTNIDEWNWQTIVLGLFFLFFLLACKRISKIRKNLFWVSAIAPLISLIAATLFVFLTRLDKHGVKTAGHIKKGINPSSLHQIYWSGEYLGKGARIGLIAGLIALTEAVAIGRTFAALRDYHIDGNKEMIAIGAMNIAGSFSSCYLATGSFSRSAVNYQAGVRTAVANIVMAIVVLCVLLFVTPAFFYTPSCILAAIIINAVIGLIDIPAAHLVWKTDKLDFLVVAGAFFGVLFVSIEIGLLIAVSISFAKILLHVTRPHTALLGNIPETKVYRNVDQYPEASTEPGILIVRVDAAIYFSNANYIRERIIRYVNEAQDQISLTGGVPLQFVIIEMAPVMSIDTAGIHSLEELSKAFKKRGIQLAISNPGGRVITSLRDGGFVELLGTEWFFLSVSEGVQILSVIVKRKEHDRKDDAKV
;
A
#
# COMPACT_ATOMS: atom_id res chain seq x y z
N MET A 1 -28.14 0.53 9.32
CA MET A 1 -28.23 0.24 10.78
C MET A 1 -29.45 -0.63 11.16
N CYS A 2 -30.19 -1.20 10.20
CA CYS A 2 -31.31 -2.14 10.46
C CYS A 2 -31.02 -3.61 10.05
N SER A 3 -29.75 -4.03 9.95
CA SER A 3 -29.41 -5.42 9.54
C SER A 3 -28.54 -6.18 10.55
N CYS A 4 -28.22 -5.61 11.71
CA CYS A 4 -27.47 -6.31 12.76
C CYS A 4 -28.34 -6.95 13.86
N LEU A 5 -29.66 -6.75 13.85
CA LEU A 5 -30.55 -7.21 14.93
C LEU A 5 -31.25 -8.55 14.66
N THR A 6 -31.12 -9.13 13.46
CA THR A 6 -31.91 -10.32 13.07
C THR A 6 -31.17 -11.66 13.21
N VAL A 7 -29.94 -11.69 13.75
CA VAL A 7 -29.17 -12.95 13.94
C VAL A 7 -29.29 -13.51 15.37
N TRP A 8 -30.14 -12.92 16.22
CA TRP A 8 -30.25 -13.30 17.63
C TRP A 8 -31.43 -14.21 18.00
N ASN A 9 -32.02 -14.91 17.04
CA ASN A 9 -33.02 -15.93 17.32
C ASN A 9 -32.85 -17.11 16.36
N LEU A 10 -32.04 -18.10 16.76
CA LEU A 10 -32.19 -19.50 16.36
C LEU A 10 -31.42 -20.36 17.36
N GLU A 11 -32.16 -21.27 17.99
CA GLU A 11 -31.75 -22.17 19.07
C GLU A 11 -30.59 -23.08 18.67
N SER A 12 -29.56 -23.17 19.53
CA SER A 12 -28.74 -24.38 19.63
C SER A 12 -28.33 -24.61 21.07
N SER A 13 -28.73 -25.76 21.59
CA SER A 13 -28.59 -26.20 22.96
C SER A 13 -27.24 -26.90 23.17
N ASP A 14 -26.15 -26.16 23.44
CA ASP A 14 -24.92 -26.79 23.94
C ASP A 14 -24.08 -25.86 24.86
N PRO A 15 -24.05 -26.10 26.19
CA PRO A 15 -23.35 -25.24 27.15
C PRO A 15 -21.80 -25.36 27.13
N LYS A 16 -21.20 -26.20 26.28
CA LYS A 16 -19.72 -26.34 26.21
C LYS A 16 -19.03 -25.34 25.28
N TYR A 17 -19.72 -24.71 24.32
CA TYR A 17 -19.11 -23.73 23.40
C TYR A 17 -19.01 -22.29 23.96
N LEU A 18 -19.85 -21.94 24.94
CA LEU A 18 -19.91 -20.59 25.52
C LEU A 18 -18.78 -20.24 26.51
N ARG A 19 -17.96 -21.21 26.93
CA ARG A 19 -16.79 -20.96 27.79
C ARG A 19 -15.48 -20.65 27.05
N SER A 20 -15.38 -20.98 25.75
CA SER A 20 -14.16 -20.71 24.97
C SER A 20 -14.12 -19.32 24.33
N THR A 21 -15.27 -18.65 24.19
CA THR A 21 -15.38 -17.33 23.54
C THR A 21 -15.36 -16.15 24.51
N ARG A 22 -15.41 -16.41 25.82
CA ARG A 22 -15.44 -15.37 26.87
C ARG A 22 -14.05 -14.83 27.25
N SER A 23 -12.95 -15.44 26.80
CA SER A 23 -11.58 -14.99 27.09
C SER A 23 -10.94 -14.12 26.01
N SER A 24 -11.65 -13.82 24.91
CA SER A 24 -11.04 -13.22 23.71
C SER A 24 -11.60 -11.85 23.31
N PHE A 25 -12.56 -11.29 24.05
CA PHE A 25 -13.16 -9.98 23.75
C PHE A 25 -13.32 -9.13 25.02
N GLU A 26 -12.20 -8.69 25.59
CA GLU A 26 -12.16 -7.50 26.44
C GLU A 26 -11.98 -6.27 25.54
N VAL A 27 -13.08 -5.58 25.26
CA VAL A 27 -13.08 -4.30 24.54
C VAL A 27 -12.52 -3.20 25.44
N ARG A 28 -11.28 -2.76 25.17
CA ARG A 28 -10.72 -1.51 25.68
C ARG A 28 -10.90 -0.39 24.64
N SER A 29 -12.00 0.38 24.73
CA SER A 29 -12.09 1.75 24.19
C SER A 29 -13.41 2.42 24.60
N PRO A 30 -13.39 3.55 25.35
CA PRO A 30 -14.59 4.30 25.73
C PRO A 30 -15.01 5.35 24.68
N HIS A 31 -14.39 5.40 23.49
CA HIS A 31 -14.59 6.50 22.53
C HIS A 31 -15.74 6.29 21.53
N PHE A 32 -16.33 5.09 21.45
CA PHE A 32 -17.34 4.79 20.42
C PHE A 32 -18.74 5.33 20.76
N GLY A 33 -19.11 5.42 22.05
CA GLY A 33 -20.44 5.88 22.47
C GLY A 33 -20.69 7.39 22.34
N VAL A 34 -19.64 8.21 22.36
CA VAL A 34 -19.76 9.68 22.34
C VAL A 34 -19.91 10.24 20.92
N ALA A 35 -19.37 9.54 19.92
CA ALA A 35 -19.45 9.96 18.52
C ALA A 35 -20.85 9.75 17.92
N THR A 36 -21.55 8.68 18.33
CA THR A 36 -22.89 8.35 17.82
C THR A 36 -23.96 9.30 18.38
N PHE A 37 -23.80 9.77 19.62
CA PHE A 37 -24.74 10.71 20.25
C PHE A 37 -24.63 12.13 19.65
N ARG A 38 -23.42 12.59 19.34
CA ARG A 38 -23.20 13.91 18.69
C ARG A 38 -23.68 14.00 17.25
N LEU A 39 -23.65 12.89 16.51
CA LEU A 39 -24.23 12.84 15.16
C LEU A 39 -25.76 12.96 15.18
N PHE A 40 -26.40 12.53 16.27
CA PHE A 40 -27.84 12.64 16.45
C PHE A 40 -28.26 14.08 16.83
N GLU A 41 -27.50 14.76 17.70
CA GLU A 41 -27.75 16.18 18.02
C GLU A 41 -27.57 17.11 16.80
N MET A 42 -26.54 16.90 15.98
CA MET A 42 -26.31 17.71 14.76
C MET A 42 -27.41 17.52 13.71
N ALA A 43 -28.02 16.33 13.63
CA ALA A 43 -29.14 16.08 12.74
C ALA A 43 -30.44 16.75 13.24
N TYR A 44 -30.60 16.88 14.56
CA TYR A 44 -31.78 17.50 15.17
C TYR A 44 -31.73 19.05 15.11
N GLU A 45 -30.57 19.66 15.38
CA GLU A 45 -30.39 21.13 15.26
C GLU A 45 -30.46 21.61 13.80
N GLY A 46 -30.02 20.80 12.84
CA GLY A 46 -30.15 21.09 11.41
C GLY A 46 -31.59 21.14 10.90
N ALA A 47 -32.48 20.36 11.52
CA ALA A 47 -33.90 20.31 11.16
C ALA A 47 -34.71 21.51 11.70
N GLU A 48 -34.34 22.06 12.86
CA GLU A 48 -34.99 23.28 13.39
C GLU A 48 -34.59 24.55 12.63
N SER A 49 -33.34 24.67 12.17
CA SER A 49 -32.88 25.86 11.44
C SER A 49 -33.52 26.01 10.05
N ALA A 50 -33.94 24.89 9.44
CA ALA A 50 -34.63 24.88 8.14
C ALA A 50 -36.12 25.28 8.24
N LYS A 51 -36.73 25.19 9.44
CA LYS A 51 -38.13 25.58 9.66
C LYS A 51 -38.33 27.07 9.95
N ALA A 52 -37.25 27.80 10.24
CA ALA A 52 -37.29 29.21 10.64
C ALA A 52 -37.09 30.24 9.51
N ARG A 53 -36.88 29.83 8.26
CA ARG A 53 -36.71 30.74 7.12
C ARG A 53 -37.81 30.53 6.07
N GLY A 54 -38.96 31.15 6.32
CA GLY A 54 -39.97 31.35 5.28
C GLY A 54 -39.44 32.33 4.23
N VAL A 55 -39.37 31.87 2.97
CA VAL A 55 -39.02 32.70 1.82
C VAL A 55 -40.33 33.12 1.13
N ARG A 56 -40.53 34.43 1.04
CA ARG A 56 -41.58 35.10 0.25
C ARG A 56 -41.46 34.70 -1.22
N THR A 57 -42.59 34.35 -1.83
CA THR A 57 -42.76 34.27 -3.28
C THR A 57 -43.26 35.62 -3.79
N ASP A 58 -42.47 36.29 -4.63
CA ASP A 58 -42.91 37.42 -5.43
C ASP A 58 -43.37 36.91 -6.81
N GLU A 59 -44.57 37.33 -7.22
CA GLU A 59 -45.16 37.11 -8.53
C GLU A 59 -44.61 38.13 -9.55
N SER A 60 -44.21 37.67 -10.74
CA SER A 60 -44.41 38.42 -12.01
C SER A 60 -43.88 37.63 -13.21
N GLY A 61 -44.69 37.55 -14.28
CA GLY A 61 -44.19 37.48 -15.66
C GLY A 61 -44.62 36.27 -16.50
N GLU A 62 -45.76 36.39 -17.19
CA GLU A 62 -46.15 35.55 -18.33
C GLU A 62 -45.19 35.70 -19.52
N SER A 63 -44.90 34.61 -20.24
CA SER A 63 -45.00 34.55 -21.71
C SER A 63 -44.59 33.17 -22.29
N GLY A 64 -45.43 32.66 -23.21
CA GLY A 64 -44.98 31.86 -24.37
C GLY A 64 -44.95 30.33 -24.25
N HIS A 65 -46.11 29.67 -24.30
CA HIS A 65 -46.22 28.22 -24.52
C HIS A 65 -46.07 27.83 -26.00
N ILE A 66 -45.18 26.88 -26.29
CA ILE A 66 -45.24 25.98 -27.46
C ILE A 66 -45.47 24.57 -26.91
N PRO A 67 -46.47 23.79 -27.37
CA PRO A 67 -46.77 22.48 -26.78
C PRO A 67 -45.90 21.38 -27.40
N THR A 68 -45.09 20.70 -26.58
CA THR A 68 -44.49 19.41 -26.90
C THR A 68 -45.44 18.28 -26.46
N SER A 69 -46.00 17.56 -27.42
CA SER A 69 -46.88 16.40 -27.16
C SER A 69 -46.06 15.21 -26.65
N GLY A 70 -46.29 14.79 -25.40
CA GLY A 70 -45.67 13.59 -24.84
C GLY A 70 -45.56 13.53 -23.31
N ALA A 71 -45.84 14.62 -22.61
CA ALA A 71 -45.79 14.66 -21.14
C ALA A 71 -46.93 13.82 -20.50
N PRO A 72 -46.68 13.16 -19.35
CA PRO A 72 -47.70 12.39 -18.64
C PRO A 72 -48.87 13.27 -18.17
N PRO A 73 -50.11 12.73 -18.09
CA PRO A 73 -51.30 13.50 -17.74
C PRO A 73 -51.28 13.95 -16.27
N VAL A 74 -51.85 15.13 -16.03
CA VAL A 74 -51.65 16.00 -14.85
C VAL A 74 -52.37 15.56 -13.56
N HIS A 75 -53.05 14.41 -13.52
CA HIS A 75 -54.03 14.14 -12.44
C HIS A 75 -53.52 13.47 -11.15
N ASP A 76 -52.21 13.21 -10.96
CA ASP A 76 -51.72 12.59 -9.71
C ASP A 76 -50.37 13.14 -9.19
N ARG A 77 -50.19 14.48 -9.22
CA ARG A 77 -48.94 15.17 -8.82
C ARG A 77 -48.62 15.17 -7.31
N SER A 78 -49.40 14.51 -6.45
CA SER A 78 -49.26 14.68 -4.99
C SER A 78 -48.00 14.06 -4.36
N LEU A 79 -47.24 13.25 -5.10
CA LEU A 79 -46.11 12.47 -4.57
C LEU A 79 -44.80 12.56 -5.38
N VAL A 80 -44.73 13.36 -6.44
CA VAL A 80 -43.52 13.44 -7.30
C VAL A 80 -42.51 14.42 -6.71
N HIS A 81 -41.37 13.90 -6.25
CA HIS A 81 -40.29 14.69 -5.67
C HIS A 81 -39.34 15.16 -6.78
N ALA A 82 -39.16 16.47 -6.90
CA ALA A 82 -38.17 17.02 -7.81
C ALA A 82 -36.75 16.69 -7.34
N VAL A 83 -35.90 16.24 -8.26
CA VAL A 83 -34.47 16.03 -7.98
C VAL A 83 -33.79 17.38 -7.84
N GLY A 84 -33.37 17.72 -6.62
CA GLY A 84 -32.73 18.99 -6.31
C GLY A 84 -31.29 19.08 -6.85
N VAL A 85 -30.93 20.22 -7.44
CA VAL A 85 -29.54 20.51 -7.83
C VAL A 85 -28.87 21.39 -6.77
N PRO A 86 -27.67 21.03 -6.27
CA PRO A 86 -26.98 21.85 -5.29
C PRO A 86 -26.61 23.24 -5.85
N PRO A 87 -26.45 24.25 -4.98
CA PRO A 87 -26.12 25.61 -5.40
C PRO A 87 -24.74 25.69 -6.04
N HIS A 88 -24.61 26.51 -7.09
CA HIS A 88 -23.36 26.69 -7.84
C HIS A 88 -22.23 27.20 -6.93
N ARG A 89 -21.06 26.56 -6.98
CA ARG A 89 -19.83 27.03 -6.30
C ARG A 89 -18.90 27.65 -7.34
N GLY A 90 -18.08 28.65 -6.96
CA GLY A 90 -17.14 29.27 -7.91
C GLY A 90 -15.98 28.33 -8.26
N ALA A 91 -15.53 28.32 -9.52
CA ALA A 91 -14.49 27.41 -10.04
C ALA A 91 -13.17 27.43 -9.23
N LEU A 92 -12.73 28.61 -8.80
CA LEU A 92 -11.54 28.79 -7.97
C LEU A 92 -11.64 28.08 -6.61
N ARG A 93 -12.86 28.02 -6.04
CA ARG A 93 -13.11 27.34 -4.77
C ARG A 93 -13.12 25.83 -4.94
N GLU A 94 -13.66 25.33 -6.05
CA GLU A 94 -13.65 23.90 -6.38
C GLU A 94 -12.24 23.37 -6.64
N ILE A 95 -11.42 24.10 -7.41
CA ILE A 95 -10.02 23.73 -7.64
C ILE A 95 -9.24 23.72 -6.33
N LYS A 96 -9.41 24.75 -5.50
CA LYS A 96 -8.74 24.84 -4.20
C LYS A 96 -9.12 23.69 -3.27
N ASP A 97 -10.41 23.39 -3.18
CA ASP A 97 -10.91 22.30 -2.36
C ASP A 97 -10.42 20.94 -2.89
N GLY A 98 -10.38 20.74 -4.22
CA GLY A 98 -9.86 19.52 -4.85
C GLY A 98 -8.36 19.29 -4.66
N ILE A 99 -7.52 20.34 -4.77
CA ILE A 99 -6.09 20.25 -4.47
C ILE A 99 -5.88 19.93 -2.98
N LYS A 100 -6.65 20.58 -2.11
CA LYS A 100 -6.56 20.38 -0.68
C LYS A 100 -6.97 18.96 -0.27
N GLU A 101 -8.05 18.43 -0.84
CA GLU A 101 -8.53 17.07 -0.57
C GLU A 101 -7.55 16.01 -1.10
N THR A 102 -6.97 16.24 -2.29
CA THR A 102 -6.02 15.29 -2.91
C THR A 102 -4.66 15.23 -2.19
N PHE A 103 -4.06 16.38 -1.87
CA PHE A 103 -2.69 16.44 -1.31
C PHE A 103 -2.64 16.60 0.22
N PHE A 104 -3.77 16.93 0.85
CA PHE A 104 -3.88 17.15 2.30
C PHE A 104 -5.13 16.49 2.91
N PRO A 105 -5.41 15.20 2.61
CA PRO A 105 -6.64 14.53 3.08
C PRO A 105 -6.73 14.49 4.61
N ASP A 106 -5.59 14.31 5.29
CA ASP A 106 -5.56 14.21 6.76
C ASP A 106 -5.59 15.55 7.49
N GLU A 107 -5.53 16.69 6.77
CA GLU A 107 -5.21 18.02 7.34
C GLU A 107 -4.24 17.87 8.53
N PRO A 108 -2.92 17.73 8.32
CA PRO A 108 -1.98 17.43 9.41
C PRO A 108 -1.99 18.48 10.53
N LEU A 109 -2.67 19.60 10.37
CA LEU A 109 -2.85 20.66 11.35
C LEU A 109 -4.28 20.68 11.96
N ARG A 110 -5.15 19.71 11.67
CA ARG A 110 -6.52 19.65 12.20
C ARG A 110 -6.53 19.41 13.71
N HIS A 111 -5.60 18.59 14.20
CA HIS A 111 -5.34 18.44 15.64
C HIS A 111 -4.75 19.72 16.29
N LEU A 112 -4.30 20.70 15.48
CA LEU A 112 -3.79 21.99 15.93
C LEU A 112 -4.86 23.09 15.96
N LYS A 113 -6.05 22.83 15.43
CA LYS A 113 -7.18 23.78 15.44
C LYS A 113 -7.74 23.82 16.87
N GLY A 114 -7.25 24.78 17.67
CA GLY A 114 -7.68 25.02 19.06
C GLY A 114 -6.55 25.03 20.10
N HIS A 115 -5.30 24.76 19.72
CA HIS A 115 -4.17 24.73 20.67
C HIS A 115 -3.42 26.08 20.70
N THR A 116 -2.90 26.47 21.87
CA THR A 116 -2.05 27.67 22.07
C THR A 116 -0.79 27.63 21.20
N GLY A 117 -0.24 28.81 20.85
CA GLY A 117 0.87 28.96 19.90
C GLY A 117 2.04 27.99 20.13
N GLY A 118 2.49 27.83 21.38
CA GLY A 118 3.59 26.91 21.71
C GLY A 118 3.31 25.43 21.40
N ARG A 119 2.08 24.94 21.62
CA ARG A 119 1.69 23.57 21.27
C ARG A 119 1.57 23.38 19.75
N LYS A 120 1.22 24.43 18.99
CA LYS A 120 1.23 24.38 17.52
C LYS A 120 2.64 24.23 16.96
N TRP A 121 3.60 24.97 17.51
CA TRP A 121 5.02 24.81 17.17
C TRP A 121 5.54 23.41 17.52
N PHE A 122 5.23 22.89 18.71
CA PHE A 122 5.65 21.56 19.12
C PHE A 122 5.06 20.43 18.25
N ALA A 123 3.79 20.51 17.86
CA ALA A 123 3.20 19.50 16.98
C ALA A 123 3.67 19.64 15.52
N GLY A 124 3.95 20.86 15.04
CA GLY A 124 4.67 21.06 13.78
C GLY A 124 6.06 20.41 13.79
N LEU A 125 6.79 20.57 14.89
CA LEU A 125 8.10 19.93 15.09
C LEU A 125 7.97 18.40 15.20
N SER A 126 6.93 17.89 15.87
CA SER A 126 6.65 16.45 15.99
C SER A 126 6.23 15.81 14.67
N TYR A 127 5.68 16.59 13.74
CA TYR A 127 5.40 16.12 12.39
C TYR A 127 6.69 15.90 11.58
N VAL A 128 7.67 16.81 11.72
CA VAL A 128 8.98 16.73 11.04
C VAL A 128 9.93 15.75 11.70
N PHE A 129 9.89 15.66 13.03
CA PHE A 129 10.76 14.82 13.86
C PHE A 129 9.90 13.79 14.64
N PRO A 130 9.63 12.60 14.07
CA PRO A 130 8.84 11.56 14.72
C PRO A 130 9.36 11.15 16.10
N ILE A 131 10.66 11.33 16.38
CA ILE A 131 11.22 11.11 17.72
C ILE A 131 10.50 11.86 18.82
N LEU A 132 9.97 13.06 18.55
CA LEU A 132 9.25 13.84 19.54
C LEU A 132 7.88 13.25 19.86
N ASP A 133 7.32 12.40 18.99
CA ASP A 133 6.06 11.70 19.25
C ASP A 133 6.27 10.35 19.95
N TRP A 134 7.27 9.56 19.53
CA TRP A 134 7.48 8.21 20.07
C TRP A 134 8.31 8.18 21.36
N LEU A 135 9.30 9.07 21.52
CA LEU A 135 10.19 9.08 22.68
C LEU A 135 9.44 9.35 24.01
N PRO A 136 8.47 10.29 24.09
CA PRO A 136 7.69 10.48 25.32
C PRO A 136 6.76 9.29 25.63
N LYS A 137 6.38 8.51 24.62
CA LYS A 137 5.54 7.30 24.77
C LYS A 137 6.38 6.05 25.05
N TYR A 138 7.70 6.19 25.18
CA TYR A 138 8.62 5.09 25.38
C TYR A 138 8.42 4.44 26.76
N LYS A 139 8.27 3.11 26.77
CA LYS A 139 8.16 2.34 28.02
C LYS A 139 9.50 1.64 28.28
N LEU A 140 9.99 1.69 29.51
CA LEU A 140 11.20 0.98 29.93
C LEU A 140 11.13 -0.54 29.70
N SER A 141 9.93 -1.10 29.60
CA SER A 141 9.73 -2.52 29.23
C SER A 141 10.18 -2.83 27.79
N TYR A 142 10.29 -1.84 26.91
CA TYR A 142 10.74 -2.01 25.52
C TYR A 142 12.27 -2.04 25.41
N LEU A 143 12.96 -1.41 26.37
CA LEU A 143 14.41 -1.26 26.38
C LEU A 143 15.16 -2.59 26.24
N ARG A 144 14.68 -3.63 26.94
CA ARG A 144 15.32 -4.94 26.86
C ARG A 144 15.27 -5.52 25.44
N GLY A 145 14.13 -5.38 24.75
CA GLY A 145 13.96 -5.83 23.37
C GLY A 145 14.82 -5.03 22.41
N ASP A 146 14.81 -3.70 22.53
CA ASP A 146 15.55 -2.80 21.65
C ASP A 146 17.08 -2.94 21.83
N ILE A 147 17.58 -3.23 23.05
CA ILE A 147 19.00 -3.51 23.30
C ILE A 147 19.42 -4.84 22.67
N ILE A 148 18.67 -5.92 22.89
CA ILE A 148 18.98 -7.25 22.34
C ILE A 148 18.96 -7.18 20.80
N ALA A 149 17.95 -6.52 20.24
CA ALA A 149 17.84 -6.22 18.82
C ALA A 149 19.06 -5.46 18.29
N GLY A 150 19.39 -4.31 18.87
CA GLY A 150 20.50 -3.47 18.42
C GLY A 150 21.86 -4.18 18.49
N LEU A 151 22.13 -4.94 19.57
CA LEU A 151 23.33 -5.77 19.71
C LEU A 151 23.39 -6.85 18.63
N THR A 152 22.28 -7.54 18.39
CA THR A 152 22.20 -8.61 17.40
C THR A 152 22.42 -8.08 15.99
N ILE A 153 21.77 -6.97 15.62
CA ILE A 153 21.95 -6.36 14.30
C ILE A 153 23.38 -5.86 14.13
N ALA A 154 23.95 -5.17 15.12
CA ALA A 154 25.31 -4.65 15.03
C ALA A 154 26.32 -5.78 14.76
N SER A 155 26.10 -6.93 15.40
CA SER A 155 26.94 -8.11 15.24
C SER A 155 26.91 -8.72 13.83
N LEU A 156 25.78 -8.55 13.11
CA LEU A 156 25.65 -8.92 11.71
C LEU A 156 26.15 -7.82 10.76
N ALA A 157 25.87 -6.56 11.09
CA ALA A 157 26.19 -5.39 10.29
C ALA A 157 27.71 -5.28 10.08
N VAL A 158 28.50 -5.38 11.15
CA VAL A 158 29.96 -5.23 11.10
C VAL A 158 30.62 -6.09 10.00
N PRO A 159 30.50 -7.43 9.99
CA PRO A 159 31.13 -8.25 8.94
C PRO A 159 30.49 -8.05 7.56
N GLN A 160 29.19 -7.78 7.48
CA GLN A 160 28.49 -7.58 6.20
C GLN A 160 28.91 -6.29 5.51
N ASP A 161 28.93 -5.18 6.24
CA ASP A 161 29.19 -3.85 5.70
C ASP A 161 30.63 -3.73 5.18
N LEU A 162 31.59 -4.43 5.80
CA LEU A 162 32.97 -4.56 5.29
C LEU A 162 33.03 -5.21 3.90
N GLY A 163 32.15 -6.18 3.64
CA GLY A 163 32.00 -6.85 2.36
C GLY A 163 31.25 -6.00 1.34
N TYR A 164 30.19 -5.31 1.76
CA TYR A 164 29.40 -4.44 0.89
C TYR A 164 30.19 -3.24 0.36
N ALA A 165 31.06 -2.65 1.18
CA ALA A 165 31.97 -1.61 0.71
C ALA A 165 32.89 -2.10 -0.43
N LYS A 166 33.33 -3.37 -0.38
CA LYS A 166 34.13 -3.97 -1.47
C LYS A 166 33.33 -4.15 -2.76
N LEU A 167 32.03 -4.42 -2.67
CA LEU A 167 31.14 -4.47 -3.85
C LEU A 167 31.02 -3.11 -4.54
N ALA A 168 31.12 -2.02 -3.77
CA ALA A 168 31.19 -0.66 -4.29
C ALA A 168 32.61 -0.23 -4.70
N HIS A 169 33.59 -1.16 -4.73
CA HIS A 169 35.01 -0.86 -4.94
C HIS A 169 35.61 0.19 -3.99
N LEU A 170 35.02 0.33 -2.79
CA LEU A 170 35.50 1.23 -1.74
C LEU A 170 36.30 0.46 -0.67
N PRO A 171 37.22 1.14 0.05
CA PRO A 171 37.86 0.55 1.22
C PRO A 171 36.82 0.09 2.25
N SER A 172 37.02 -1.10 2.84
CA SER A 172 36.04 -1.73 3.73
C SER A 172 35.58 -0.89 4.91
N VAL A 173 36.43 0.03 5.40
CA VAL A 173 36.10 0.92 6.52
C VAL A 173 34.88 1.80 6.24
N TYR A 174 34.65 2.19 4.98
CA TYR A 174 33.50 3.03 4.59
C TYR A 174 32.16 2.31 4.79
N GLY A 175 32.15 0.96 4.80
CA GLY A 175 30.98 0.18 5.17
C GLY A 175 30.57 0.40 6.62
N LEU A 176 31.55 0.34 7.54
CA LEU A 176 31.29 0.56 8.96
C LEU A 176 30.88 2.01 9.25
N TYR A 177 31.48 2.97 8.55
CA TYR A 177 31.11 4.39 8.65
C TYR A 177 29.64 4.61 8.31
N SER A 178 29.16 4.00 7.23
CA SER A 178 27.75 4.07 6.80
C SER A 178 26.78 3.33 7.73
N SER A 179 27.25 2.53 8.68
CA SER A 179 26.43 1.89 9.72
C SER A 179 26.51 2.58 11.08
N PHE A 180 27.12 3.77 11.13
CA PHE A 180 27.16 4.61 12.32
C PHE A 180 26.26 5.84 12.20
N VAL A 181 26.53 6.75 11.25
CA VAL A 181 25.80 8.04 11.16
C VAL A 181 24.38 7.90 10.59
N PRO A 182 24.15 7.23 9.45
CA PRO A 182 22.82 7.13 8.86
C PRO A 182 21.75 6.53 9.80
N PRO A 183 22.02 5.44 10.56
CA PRO A 183 21.04 4.89 11.51
C PRO A 183 20.63 5.87 12.63
N LEU A 184 21.54 6.75 13.08
CA LEU A 184 21.21 7.77 14.09
C LEU A 184 20.27 8.82 13.54
N ILE A 185 20.53 9.30 12.32
CA ILE A 185 19.66 10.27 11.65
C ILE A 185 18.29 9.63 11.36
N TYR A 186 18.28 8.38 10.92
CA TYR A 186 17.04 7.64 10.68
C TYR A 186 16.24 7.44 11.98
N ALA A 187 16.87 7.15 13.11
CA ALA A 187 16.15 6.99 14.38
C ALA A 187 15.41 8.27 14.84
N VAL A 188 15.86 9.43 14.39
CA VAL A 188 15.27 10.73 14.68
C VAL A 188 14.09 11.05 13.74
N LEU A 189 14.25 10.76 12.45
CA LEU A 189 13.36 11.21 11.37
C LEU A 189 12.42 10.11 10.83
N GLY A 190 12.79 8.83 10.98
CA GLY A 190 12.08 7.69 10.44
C GLY A 190 10.79 7.37 11.19
N SER A 191 9.85 6.76 10.49
CA SER A 191 8.57 6.29 11.04
C SER A 191 8.54 4.77 11.26
N SER A 192 9.38 4.01 10.54
CA SER A 192 9.52 2.56 10.72
C SER A 192 10.35 2.20 11.96
N ARG A 193 9.92 1.18 12.71
CA ARG A 193 10.55 0.78 13.97
C ARG A 193 11.51 -0.39 13.77
N GLU A 194 11.19 -1.30 12.87
CA GLU A 194 11.90 -2.55 12.63
C GLU A 194 13.01 -2.42 11.58
N ILE A 195 13.00 -1.38 10.76
CA ILE A 195 13.97 -1.24 9.67
C ILE A 195 15.39 -1.03 10.23
N ALA A 196 16.32 -1.85 9.79
CA ALA A 196 17.73 -1.74 10.12
C ALA A 196 18.48 -1.03 8.99
N ILE A 197 19.10 0.10 9.32
CA ILE A 197 19.77 0.98 8.34
C ILE A 197 21.25 0.62 8.18
N GLY A 198 21.74 0.67 6.95
CA GLY A 198 23.16 0.57 6.61
C GLY A 198 23.38 0.30 5.12
N PRO A 199 24.63 0.03 4.69
CA PRO A 199 24.90 -0.33 3.31
C PRO A 199 24.28 -1.66 2.89
N VAL A 200 23.75 -1.77 1.67
CA VAL A 200 23.17 -3.04 1.20
C VAL A 200 23.90 -3.51 -0.07
N ALA A 201 23.95 -4.83 -0.27
CA ALA A 201 24.66 -5.47 -1.37
C ALA A 201 24.27 -4.91 -2.75
N VAL A 202 22.97 -4.86 -3.05
CA VAL A 202 22.45 -4.44 -4.35
C VAL A 202 22.82 -3.00 -4.65
N VAL A 203 22.51 -2.10 -3.72
CA VAL A 203 22.83 -0.67 -3.83
C VAL A 203 24.33 -0.43 -3.92
N SER A 204 25.14 -1.19 -3.18
CA SER A 204 26.61 -1.07 -3.23
C SER A 204 27.17 -1.52 -4.57
N LEU A 205 26.66 -2.62 -5.13
CA LEU A 205 27.07 -3.13 -6.44
C LEU A 205 26.70 -2.14 -7.55
N ILE A 206 25.46 -1.67 -7.58
CA ILE A 206 24.99 -0.70 -8.58
C ILE A 206 25.80 0.59 -8.51
N LEU A 207 26.01 1.12 -7.29
CA LEU A 207 26.84 2.29 -7.10
C LEU A 207 28.27 2.04 -7.59
N GLY A 208 28.87 0.89 -7.25
CA GLY A 208 30.20 0.50 -7.69
C GLY A 208 30.34 0.47 -9.21
N THR A 209 29.40 -0.17 -9.91
CA THR A 209 29.34 -0.26 -11.37
C THR A 209 29.23 1.12 -12.01
N LEU A 210 28.25 1.92 -11.59
CA LEU A 210 28.01 3.26 -12.15
C LEU A 210 29.18 4.22 -11.92
N LEU A 211 29.84 4.14 -10.76
CA LEU A 211 31.03 4.94 -10.48
C LEU A 211 32.23 4.48 -11.32
N GLN A 212 32.38 3.17 -11.53
CA GLN A 212 33.52 2.61 -12.26
C GLN A 212 33.46 2.92 -13.76
N ASP A 213 32.26 3.09 -14.31
CA ASP A 213 32.06 3.54 -15.69
C ASP A 213 32.58 4.97 -15.92
N GLU A 214 32.64 5.79 -14.86
CA GLU A 214 33.12 7.17 -14.94
C GLU A 214 34.57 7.33 -14.49
N ILE A 215 34.99 6.65 -13.43
CA ILE A 215 36.33 6.76 -12.85
C ILE A 215 36.87 5.36 -12.53
N ASN A 216 38.09 5.07 -12.99
CA ASN A 216 38.76 3.83 -12.64
C ASN A 216 39.26 3.85 -11.18
N TYR A 217 38.67 3.03 -10.32
CA TYR A 217 38.99 2.95 -8.88
C TYR A 217 40.45 2.59 -8.58
N LYS A 218 41.17 1.89 -9.48
CA LYS A 218 42.58 1.52 -9.28
C LYS A 218 43.54 2.66 -9.64
N LYS A 219 43.23 3.43 -10.68
CA LYS A 219 44.09 4.53 -11.16
C LYS A 219 43.88 5.81 -10.36
N HIS A 220 42.63 6.14 -10.03
CA HIS A 220 42.26 7.39 -9.36
C HIS A 220 41.38 7.15 -8.10
N PRO A 221 41.92 6.48 -7.06
CA PRO A 221 41.13 6.06 -5.89
C PRO A 221 40.53 7.23 -5.09
N GLN A 222 41.21 8.37 -5.04
CA GLN A 222 40.72 9.55 -4.31
C GLN A 222 39.55 10.22 -5.03
N GLU A 223 39.62 10.35 -6.36
CA GLU A 223 38.55 10.95 -7.16
C GLU A 223 37.33 10.03 -7.21
N TYR A 224 37.54 8.71 -7.28
CA TYR A 224 36.49 7.70 -7.18
C TYR A 224 35.70 7.84 -5.87
N LEU A 225 36.42 7.97 -4.74
CA LEU A 225 35.81 8.17 -3.43
C LEU A 225 35.01 9.48 -3.36
N LYS A 226 35.56 10.58 -3.89
CA LYS A 226 34.85 11.87 -3.97
C LYS A 226 33.57 11.77 -4.79
N LEU A 227 33.60 11.04 -5.91
CA LEU A 227 32.43 10.80 -6.74
C LEU A 227 31.37 9.96 -6.00
N ALA A 228 31.78 8.95 -5.21
CA ALA A 228 30.88 8.15 -4.38
C ALA A 228 30.12 8.99 -3.33
N PHE A 229 30.82 9.92 -2.66
CA PHE A 229 30.17 10.85 -1.71
C PHE A 229 29.26 11.84 -2.40
N THR A 230 29.67 12.35 -3.57
CA THR A 230 28.85 13.26 -4.38
C THR A 230 27.56 12.57 -4.83
N ALA A 231 27.66 11.32 -5.33
CA ALA A 231 26.49 10.53 -5.69
C ALA A 231 25.57 10.25 -4.48
N THR A 232 26.15 9.95 -3.32
CA THR A 232 25.39 9.73 -2.08
C THR A 232 24.65 10.99 -1.63
N PHE A 233 25.28 12.16 -1.75
CA PHE A 233 24.67 13.45 -1.45
C PHE A 233 23.45 13.73 -2.36
N PHE A 234 23.60 13.57 -3.67
CA PHE A 234 22.49 13.77 -4.61
C PHE A 234 21.40 12.70 -4.50
N ALA A 235 21.75 11.45 -4.18
CA ALA A 235 20.77 10.42 -3.82
C ALA A 235 19.90 10.89 -2.66
N GLY A 236 20.52 11.44 -1.61
CA GLY A 236 19.82 11.99 -0.46
C GLY A 236 18.93 13.20 -0.80
N ILE A 237 19.40 14.10 -1.67
CA ILE A 237 18.59 15.23 -2.16
C ILE A 237 17.35 14.75 -2.91
N VAL A 238 17.51 13.81 -3.84
CA VAL A 238 16.39 13.27 -4.61
C VAL A 238 15.38 12.60 -3.69
N GLN A 239 15.84 11.74 -2.76
CA GLN A 239 15.00 11.07 -1.78
C GLN A 239 14.23 12.06 -0.89
N ALA A 240 14.92 13.05 -0.32
CA ALA A 240 14.28 14.08 0.50
C ALA A 240 13.32 14.94 -0.35
N GLY A 241 13.69 15.28 -1.58
CA GLY A 241 12.87 16.03 -2.53
C GLY A 241 11.55 15.32 -2.87
N LEU A 242 11.58 14.01 -3.11
CA LEU A 242 10.36 13.21 -3.34
C LEU A 242 9.43 13.24 -2.12
N GLY A 243 9.98 13.18 -0.91
CA GLY A 243 9.20 13.30 0.33
C GLY A 243 8.63 14.71 0.55
N LEU A 244 9.39 15.76 0.21
CA LEU A 244 8.93 17.16 0.25
C LEU A 244 7.81 17.44 -0.76
N LEU A 245 7.91 16.85 -1.96
CA LEU A 245 6.86 16.89 -2.99
C LEU A 245 5.65 16.00 -2.66
N ARG A 246 5.67 15.32 -1.51
CA ARG A 246 4.61 14.45 -0.99
C ARG A 246 4.26 13.27 -1.90
N LEU A 247 5.27 12.71 -2.56
CA LEU A 247 5.11 11.55 -3.45
C LEU A 247 5.07 10.21 -2.68
N GLY A 248 4.93 10.26 -1.35
CA GLY A 248 4.82 9.09 -0.49
C GLY A 248 3.55 8.26 -0.70
N PHE A 249 2.53 8.78 -1.40
CA PHE A 249 1.35 7.99 -1.79
C PHE A 249 1.71 6.78 -2.66
N VAL A 250 2.88 6.82 -3.35
CA VAL A 250 3.36 5.70 -4.16
C VAL A 250 3.53 4.42 -3.32
N ILE A 251 3.77 4.58 -2.02
CA ILE A 251 3.98 3.49 -1.06
C ILE A 251 2.68 2.71 -0.81
N ASP A 252 1.53 3.37 -0.96
CA ASP A 252 0.23 2.73 -0.80
C ASP A 252 -0.17 1.84 -1.98
N PHE A 253 0.55 1.89 -3.11
CA PHE A 253 0.37 0.93 -4.20
C PHE A 253 0.95 -0.46 -3.89
N LEU A 254 1.68 -0.62 -2.79
CA LEU A 254 2.07 -1.94 -2.29
C LEU A 254 0.89 -2.59 -1.56
N SER A 255 0.09 -3.31 -2.34
CA SER A 255 -1.04 -4.09 -1.82
C SER A 255 -0.58 -5.15 -0.82
N HIS A 256 -1.47 -5.55 0.10
CA HIS A 256 -1.17 -6.61 1.06
C HIS A 256 -0.78 -7.93 0.35
N ALA A 257 -1.43 -8.24 -0.77
CA ALA A 257 -1.09 -9.37 -1.63
C ALA A 257 0.33 -9.28 -2.19
N ALA A 258 0.75 -8.10 -2.68
CA ALA A 258 2.11 -7.88 -3.15
C ALA A 258 3.14 -8.12 -2.04
N ILE A 259 2.87 -7.64 -0.82
CA ILE A 259 3.77 -7.80 0.34
C ILE A 259 3.94 -9.27 0.71
N ILE A 260 2.86 -10.07 0.73
CA ILE A 260 2.94 -11.52 1.04
C ILE A 260 3.84 -12.24 0.04
N GLY A 261 3.63 -12.02 -1.27
CA GLY A 261 4.43 -12.66 -2.32
C GLY A 261 5.88 -12.19 -2.32
N PHE A 262 6.09 -10.88 -2.14
CA PHE A 262 7.42 -10.26 -2.05
C PHE A 262 8.22 -10.81 -0.86
N MET A 263 7.62 -10.89 0.33
CA MET A 263 8.27 -11.46 1.53
C MET A 263 8.71 -12.91 1.30
N ALA A 264 7.82 -13.73 0.74
CA ALA A 264 8.14 -15.12 0.45
C ALA A 264 9.28 -15.22 -0.56
N GLY A 265 9.21 -14.46 -1.67
CA GLY A 265 10.26 -14.44 -2.69
C GLY A 265 11.60 -13.99 -2.13
N ALA A 266 11.62 -12.87 -1.39
CA ALA A 266 12.82 -12.33 -0.76
C ALA A 266 13.40 -13.31 0.26
N ALA A 267 12.57 -13.96 1.07
CA ALA A 267 13.02 -14.95 2.05
C ALA A 267 13.71 -16.15 1.38
N PHE A 268 13.13 -16.69 0.29
CA PHE A 268 13.75 -17.78 -0.47
C PHE A 268 15.06 -17.35 -1.13
N THR A 269 15.06 -16.22 -1.85
CA THR A 269 16.25 -15.71 -2.52
C THR A 269 17.39 -15.43 -1.53
N ILE A 270 17.10 -14.80 -0.38
CA ILE A 270 18.10 -14.51 0.65
C ILE A 270 18.62 -15.80 1.27
N ALA A 271 17.76 -16.79 1.56
CA ALA A 271 18.18 -18.08 2.09
C ALA A 271 19.12 -18.82 1.13
N LEU A 272 18.84 -18.80 -0.17
CA LEU A 272 19.70 -19.40 -1.20
C LEU A 272 21.04 -18.66 -1.32
N GLN A 273 21.05 -17.33 -1.24
CA GLN A 273 22.30 -16.56 -1.21
C GLN A 273 23.17 -16.86 0.02
N GLN A 274 22.58 -17.33 1.12
CA GLN A 274 23.35 -17.72 2.31
C GLN A 274 24.06 -19.07 2.15
N LEU A 275 23.72 -19.86 1.12
CA LEU A 275 24.42 -21.13 0.84
C LEU A 275 25.93 -20.90 0.63
N LYS A 276 26.35 -19.75 0.09
CA LYS A 276 27.76 -19.39 -0.03
C LYS A 276 28.51 -19.43 1.31
N GLY A 277 27.88 -18.91 2.37
CA GLY A 277 28.45 -18.87 3.71
C GLY A 277 28.35 -20.21 4.41
N LEU A 278 27.26 -20.95 4.17
CA LEU A 278 27.02 -22.26 4.78
C LEU A 278 27.94 -23.35 4.19
N LEU A 279 28.21 -23.31 2.89
CA LEU A 279 29.04 -24.27 2.16
C LEU A 279 30.53 -23.88 2.13
N GLY A 280 30.85 -22.60 2.39
CA GLY A 280 32.23 -22.10 2.38
C GLY A 280 32.75 -21.64 1.01
N ILE A 281 31.91 -21.61 -0.02
CA ILE A 281 32.24 -21.27 -1.43
C ILE A 281 32.89 -19.89 -1.54
N THR A 282 34.00 -19.78 -2.29
CA THR A 282 34.73 -18.53 -2.61
C THR A 282 34.11 -17.84 -3.81
N ASP A 283 33.96 -18.59 -4.90
CA ASP A 283 33.62 -18.00 -6.19
C ASP A 283 32.11 -18.06 -6.42
N PHE A 284 31.38 -17.28 -5.62
CA PHE A 284 29.92 -17.22 -5.69
C PHE A 284 29.43 -16.16 -6.68
N THR A 285 28.33 -16.45 -7.38
CA THR A 285 27.73 -15.51 -8.33
C THR A 285 27.31 -14.19 -7.68
N THR A 286 27.41 -13.09 -8.44
CA THR A 286 26.88 -11.78 -8.07
C THR A 286 25.37 -11.65 -8.33
N ASN A 287 24.83 -12.51 -9.19
CA ASN A 287 23.41 -12.49 -9.54
C ASN A 287 22.57 -13.09 -8.42
N THR A 288 21.37 -12.56 -8.22
CA THR A 288 20.48 -12.96 -7.13
C THR A 288 19.47 -14.03 -7.52
N ASP A 289 19.31 -14.32 -8.81
CA ASP A 289 18.31 -15.27 -9.30
C ASP A 289 18.65 -16.72 -8.91
N VAL A 290 17.61 -17.52 -8.70
CA VAL A 290 17.77 -18.92 -8.26
C VAL A 290 18.58 -19.76 -9.25
N VAL A 291 18.46 -19.52 -10.55
CA VAL A 291 19.16 -20.32 -11.56
C VAL A 291 20.66 -20.09 -11.48
N SER A 292 21.10 -18.83 -11.42
CA SER A 292 22.51 -18.46 -11.26
C SER A 292 23.07 -18.94 -9.93
N VAL A 293 22.31 -18.79 -8.84
CA VAL A 293 22.72 -19.22 -7.50
C VAL A 293 22.91 -20.74 -7.46
N MET A 294 21.93 -21.51 -7.93
CA MET A 294 22.01 -22.97 -7.92
C MET A 294 23.09 -23.46 -8.89
N ARG A 295 23.26 -22.83 -10.05
CA ARG A 295 24.39 -23.14 -10.94
C ARG A 295 25.73 -22.94 -10.24
N SER A 296 25.93 -21.81 -9.55
CA SER A 296 27.16 -21.54 -8.80
C SER A 296 27.41 -22.56 -7.68
N VAL A 297 26.37 -22.99 -6.98
CA VAL A 297 26.47 -24.01 -5.92
C VAL A 297 26.92 -25.37 -6.48
N TRP A 298 26.39 -25.79 -7.64
CA TRP A 298 26.73 -27.08 -8.27
C TRP A 298 28.05 -27.06 -9.03
N THR A 299 28.42 -25.94 -9.64
CA THR A 299 29.71 -25.83 -10.36
C THR A 299 30.89 -25.80 -9.39
N ASN A 300 30.72 -25.24 -8.19
CA ASN A 300 31.79 -25.09 -7.21
C ASN A 300 31.71 -26.12 -6.07
N ILE A 301 31.30 -27.37 -6.36
CA ILE A 301 31.24 -28.45 -5.36
C ILE A 301 32.62 -28.73 -4.75
N ASP A 302 33.68 -28.56 -5.53
CA ASP A 302 35.05 -28.78 -5.07
C ASP A 302 35.51 -27.77 -4.00
N GLU A 303 34.87 -26.61 -3.91
CA GLU A 303 35.16 -25.59 -2.89
C GLU A 303 34.44 -25.85 -1.56
N TRP A 304 33.60 -26.90 -1.47
CA TRP A 304 32.80 -27.15 -0.27
C TRP A 304 33.69 -27.54 0.91
N ASN A 305 33.59 -26.76 1.97
CA ASN A 305 34.35 -26.98 3.18
C ASN A 305 33.48 -27.69 4.23
N TRP A 306 33.73 -28.98 4.46
CA TRP A 306 32.92 -29.80 5.36
C TRP A 306 32.91 -29.27 6.80
N GLN A 307 34.02 -28.68 7.28
CA GLN A 307 34.07 -28.08 8.62
C GLN A 307 33.10 -26.90 8.73
N THR A 308 33.05 -26.06 7.69
CA THR A 308 32.15 -24.91 7.58
C THR A 308 30.69 -25.37 7.53
N ILE A 309 30.40 -26.43 6.78
CA ILE A 309 29.07 -27.02 6.64
C ILE A 309 28.58 -27.57 7.99
N VAL A 310 29.38 -28.40 8.66
CA VAL A 310 29.01 -29.01 9.94
C VAL A 310 28.77 -27.92 10.99
N LEU A 311 29.66 -26.93 11.09
CA LEU A 311 29.52 -25.82 12.02
C LEU A 311 28.26 -24.98 11.72
N GLY A 312 28.02 -24.66 10.45
CA GLY A 312 26.86 -23.89 10.00
C GLY A 312 25.53 -24.62 10.26
N LEU A 313 25.45 -25.91 9.92
CA LEU A 313 24.27 -26.74 10.16
C LEU A 313 24.01 -26.95 11.66
N PHE A 314 25.05 -27.12 12.46
CA PHE A 314 24.93 -27.22 13.92
C PHE A 314 24.25 -25.97 14.50
N PHE A 315 24.76 -24.78 14.18
CA PHE A 315 24.17 -23.55 14.68
C PHE A 315 22.80 -23.24 14.05
N LEU A 316 22.57 -23.60 12.79
CA LEU A 316 21.25 -23.48 12.18
C LEU A 316 20.22 -24.35 12.91
N PHE A 317 20.57 -25.60 13.21
CA PHE A 317 19.74 -26.50 13.99
C PHE A 317 19.47 -25.94 15.39
N PHE A 318 20.52 -25.45 16.08
CA PHE A 318 20.39 -24.80 17.38
C PHE A 318 19.42 -23.60 17.36
N LEU A 319 19.54 -22.72 16.37
CA LEU A 319 18.68 -21.55 16.20
C LEU A 319 17.22 -21.94 15.93
N LEU A 320 17.00 -22.92 15.05
CA LEU A 320 15.66 -23.43 14.74
C LEU A 320 15.03 -24.14 15.97
N ALA A 321 15.83 -24.88 16.74
CA ALA A 321 15.39 -25.50 17.99
C ALA A 321 14.98 -24.43 19.02
N CYS A 322 15.80 -23.41 19.23
CA CYS A 322 15.47 -22.26 20.09
C CYS A 322 14.16 -21.57 19.65
N LYS A 323 13.97 -21.37 18.34
CA LYS A 323 12.73 -20.80 17.77
C LYS A 323 11.52 -21.69 18.03
N ARG A 324 11.65 -23.01 17.86
CA ARG A 324 10.57 -23.98 18.13
C ARG A 324 10.20 -24.03 19.61
N ILE A 325 11.20 -24.00 20.51
CA ILE A 325 11.00 -23.97 21.96
C ILE A 325 10.26 -22.70 22.37
N SER A 326 10.63 -21.54 21.82
CA SER A 326 9.96 -20.25 22.05
C SER A 326 8.48 -20.29 21.61
N LYS A 327 8.18 -20.92 20.47
CA LYS A 327 6.80 -21.08 19.96
C LYS A 327 5.94 -21.97 20.88
N ILE A 328 6.51 -23.05 21.41
CA ILE A 328 5.81 -23.97 22.32
C ILE A 328 5.65 -23.33 23.71
N ARG A 329 6.73 -22.73 24.26
CA ARG A 329 6.76 -22.10 25.57
C ARG A 329 6.94 -20.60 25.44
N LYS A 330 5.83 -19.86 25.37
CA LYS A 330 5.81 -18.39 25.24
C LYS A 330 6.62 -17.65 26.32
N ASN A 331 6.73 -18.22 27.53
CA ASN A 331 7.54 -17.66 28.62
C ASN A 331 9.05 -17.63 28.31
N LEU A 332 9.53 -18.45 27.37
CA LEU A 332 10.92 -18.53 26.93
C LEU A 332 11.19 -17.76 25.63
N PHE A 333 10.35 -16.78 25.29
CA PHE A 333 10.53 -15.95 24.09
C PHE A 333 11.94 -15.35 23.98
N TRP A 334 12.50 -14.92 25.11
CA TRP A 334 13.85 -14.36 25.24
C TRP A 334 14.95 -15.26 24.66
N VAL A 335 14.77 -16.59 24.72
CA VAL A 335 15.74 -17.56 24.19
C VAL A 335 15.89 -17.38 22.68
N SER A 336 14.79 -17.24 21.94
CA SER A 336 14.85 -17.03 20.49
C SER A 336 15.41 -15.65 20.10
N ALA A 337 15.26 -14.65 20.96
CA ALA A 337 15.74 -13.29 20.69
C ALA A 337 17.26 -13.16 20.89
N ILE A 338 17.82 -13.82 21.91
CA ILE A 338 19.25 -13.74 22.25
C ILE A 338 20.08 -14.82 21.52
N ALA A 339 19.44 -15.91 21.08
CA ALA A 339 20.13 -17.03 20.43
C ALA A 339 21.05 -16.62 19.26
N PRO A 340 20.70 -15.69 18.34
CA PRO A 340 21.62 -15.27 17.29
C PRO A 340 22.92 -14.66 17.82
N LEU A 341 22.83 -13.78 18.83
CA LEU A 341 23.98 -13.14 19.44
C LEU A 341 24.87 -14.16 20.19
N ILE A 342 24.27 -15.07 20.95
CA ILE A 342 25.01 -16.15 21.64
C ILE A 342 25.71 -17.05 20.63
N SER A 343 25.01 -17.42 19.55
CA SER A 343 25.55 -18.32 18.53
C SER A 343 26.75 -17.69 17.84
N LEU A 344 26.71 -16.37 17.57
CA LEU A 344 27.84 -15.63 17.03
C LEU A 344 29.02 -15.61 18.00
N ILE A 345 28.80 -15.22 19.26
CA ILE A 345 29.87 -15.15 20.27
C ILE A 345 30.53 -16.52 20.47
N ALA A 346 29.72 -17.58 20.59
CA ALA A 346 30.19 -18.94 20.75
C ALA A 346 30.99 -19.42 19.53
N ALA A 347 30.50 -19.15 18.31
CA ALA A 347 31.18 -19.52 17.07
C ALA A 347 32.52 -18.78 16.92
N THR A 348 32.55 -17.47 17.18
CA THR A 348 33.78 -16.65 17.10
C THR A 348 34.80 -17.11 18.14
N LEU A 349 34.37 -17.40 19.38
CA LEU A 349 35.25 -17.93 20.42
C LEU A 349 35.81 -19.31 20.05
N PHE A 350 34.95 -20.18 19.50
CA PHE A 350 35.36 -21.51 19.06
C PHE A 350 36.40 -21.44 17.94
N VAL A 351 36.18 -20.60 16.90
CA VAL A 351 37.14 -20.41 15.80
C VAL A 351 38.46 -19.81 16.31
N PHE A 352 38.39 -18.86 17.24
CA PHE A 352 39.57 -18.25 17.86
C PHE A 352 40.43 -19.28 18.62
N LEU A 353 39.81 -20.12 19.44
CA LEU A 353 40.52 -21.14 20.24
C LEU A 353 41.09 -22.27 19.37
N THR A 354 40.34 -22.70 18.36
CA THR A 354 40.71 -23.82 17.49
C THR A 354 41.62 -23.41 16.32
N ARG A 355 41.85 -22.10 16.13
CA ARG A 355 42.60 -21.55 14.99
C ARG A 355 42.10 -22.09 13.64
N LEU A 356 40.78 -22.25 13.53
CA LEU A 356 40.13 -22.71 12.30
C LEU A 356 40.29 -21.71 11.15
N ASP A 357 40.65 -20.46 11.45
CA ASP A 357 41.06 -19.44 10.47
C ASP A 357 42.25 -19.89 9.61
N LYS A 358 43.13 -20.74 10.14
CA LYS A 358 44.26 -21.32 9.40
C LYS A 358 43.90 -22.58 8.60
N HIS A 359 42.69 -23.12 8.78
CA HIS A 359 42.22 -24.37 8.17
C HIS A 359 41.07 -24.15 7.17
N GLY A 360 41.01 -22.95 6.56
CA GLY A 360 40.09 -22.65 5.47
C GLY A 360 38.83 -21.87 5.86
N VAL A 361 38.65 -21.49 7.14
CA VAL A 361 37.52 -20.63 7.55
C VAL A 361 37.84 -19.17 7.25
N LYS A 362 36.98 -18.51 6.47
CA LYS A 362 37.18 -17.12 6.01
C LYS A 362 36.94 -16.11 7.14
N THR A 363 37.86 -15.16 7.28
CA THR A 363 37.88 -14.10 8.31
C THR A 363 37.81 -12.68 7.71
N ALA A 364 37.42 -11.69 8.52
CA ALA A 364 37.01 -10.35 8.04
C ALA A 364 38.16 -9.37 7.69
N GLY A 365 39.44 -9.69 7.95
CA GLY A 365 40.60 -8.85 7.60
C GLY A 365 40.94 -7.72 8.59
N HIS A 366 42.03 -6.99 8.33
CA HIS A 366 42.46 -5.83 9.15
C HIS A 366 41.72 -4.54 8.76
N ILE A 367 41.24 -3.79 9.76
CA ILE A 367 40.46 -2.56 9.59
C ILE A 367 41.17 -1.44 10.34
N LYS A 368 41.27 -0.25 9.72
CA LYS A 368 41.86 0.94 10.34
C LYS A 368 40.98 1.42 11.49
N LYS A 369 41.57 1.69 12.65
CA LYS A 369 40.89 2.28 13.80
C LYS A 369 40.61 3.76 13.55
N GLY A 370 39.44 4.25 13.97
CA GLY A 370 39.10 5.67 13.89
C GLY A 370 37.60 5.93 13.73
N ILE A 371 37.19 7.16 14.04
CA ILE A 371 35.84 7.64 13.76
C ILE A 371 35.77 8.17 12.32
N ASN A 372 34.55 8.27 11.79
CA ASN A 372 34.26 8.90 10.51
C ASN A 372 34.89 10.31 10.40
N PRO A 373 35.85 10.54 9.48
CA PRO A 373 36.32 11.89 9.21
C PRO A 373 35.27 12.70 8.44
N SER A 374 35.33 14.03 8.54
CA SER A 374 34.48 14.91 7.73
C SER A 374 34.86 14.80 6.24
N SER A 375 33.86 14.53 5.39
CA SER A 375 34.01 14.40 3.93
C SER A 375 33.37 15.56 3.16
N LEU A 376 32.97 16.65 3.84
CA LEU A 376 32.34 17.81 3.18
C LEU A 376 33.22 18.41 2.06
N HIS A 377 34.54 18.45 2.27
CA HIS A 377 35.52 18.93 1.29
C HIS A 377 35.80 17.92 0.16
N GLN A 378 35.27 16.71 0.26
CA GLN A 378 35.43 15.60 -0.69
C GLN A 378 34.22 15.46 -1.60
N ILE A 379 33.19 16.29 -1.43
CA ILE A 379 32.07 16.36 -2.38
C ILE A 379 32.44 17.34 -3.50
N TYR A 380 32.19 16.94 -4.75
CA TYR A 380 32.31 17.86 -5.88
C TYR A 380 31.17 18.86 -5.82
N TRP A 381 31.51 20.15 -5.71
CA TRP A 381 30.55 21.27 -5.75
C TRP A 381 30.49 21.96 -7.12
N SER A 382 31.52 21.75 -7.95
CA SER A 382 31.64 22.27 -9.31
C SER A 382 32.49 21.33 -10.17
N GLY A 383 32.45 21.50 -11.48
CA GLY A 383 33.22 20.70 -12.45
C GLY A 383 32.44 19.56 -13.10
N GLU A 384 33.12 18.80 -13.96
CA GLU A 384 32.54 17.75 -14.81
C GLU A 384 31.89 16.61 -13.99
N TYR A 385 32.51 16.25 -12.87
CA TYR A 385 32.06 15.15 -12.02
C TYR A 385 30.81 15.46 -11.18
N LEU A 386 30.39 16.73 -11.08
CA LEU A 386 29.17 17.12 -10.38
C LEU A 386 27.92 16.54 -11.07
N GLY A 387 27.80 16.74 -12.38
CA GLY A 387 26.66 16.25 -13.17
C GLY A 387 26.62 14.73 -13.22
N LYS A 388 27.79 14.09 -13.33
CA LYS A 388 27.94 12.62 -13.27
C LYS A 388 27.49 12.08 -11.92
N GLY A 389 27.98 12.67 -10.82
CA GLY A 389 27.56 12.33 -9.46
C GLY A 389 26.05 12.50 -9.25
N ALA A 390 25.45 13.58 -9.76
CA ALA A 390 24.01 13.80 -9.68
C ALA A 390 23.21 12.71 -10.42
N ARG A 391 23.63 12.33 -11.64
CA ARG A 391 22.99 11.26 -12.41
C ARG A 391 23.07 9.91 -11.69
N ILE A 392 24.25 9.55 -11.19
CA ILE A 392 24.47 8.30 -10.44
C ILE A 392 23.63 8.31 -9.16
N GLY A 393 23.65 9.42 -8.42
CA GLY A 393 22.87 9.60 -7.21
C GLY A 393 21.37 9.47 -7.43
N LEU A 394 20.84 10.01 -8.54
CA LEU A 394 19.43 9.85 -8.91
C LEU A 394 19.06 8.37 -9.10
N ILE A 395 19.84 7.62 -9.89
CA ILE A 395 19.56 6.22 -10.20
C ILE A 395 19.69 5.35 -8.95
N ALA A 396 20.85 5.40 -8.28
CA ALA A 396 21.11 4.59 -7.10
C ALA A 396 20.20 4.99 -5.92
N GLY A 397 19.90 6.28 -5.78
CA GLY A 397 19.01 6.80 -4.75
C GLY A 397 17.56 6.35 -4.91
N LEU A 398 17.03 6.28 -6.14
CA LEU A 398 15.67 5.81 -6.40
C LEU A 398 15.52 4.31 -6.09
N ILE A 399 16.54 3.51 -6.45
CA ILE A 399 16.57 2.08 -6.14
C ILE A 399 16.65 1.87 -4.63
N ALA A 400 17.59 2.55 -3.96
CA ALA A 400 17.74 2.50 -2.51
C ALA A 400 16.45 2.92 -1.78
N LEU A 401 15.75 3.94 -2.27
CA LEU A 401 14.49 4.39 -1.71
C LEU A 401 13.40 3.34 -1.84
N THR A 402 13.23 2.78 -3.05
CA THR A 402 12.22 1.77 -3.34
C THR A 402 12.41 0.53 -2.46
N GLU A 403 13.67 0.12 -2.27
CA GLU A 403 14.02 -0.99 -1.37
C GLU A 403 13.65 -0.70 0.09
N ALA A 404 14.11 0.43 0.65
CA ALA A 404 13.81 0.78 2.04
C ALA A 404 12.31 0.93 2.32
N VAL A 405 11.58 1.54 1.38
CA VAL A 405 10.14 1.72 1.46
C VAL A 405 9.41 0.39 1.46
N ALA A 406 9.78 -0.53 0.55
CA ALA A 406 9.19 -1.86 0.49
C ALA A 406 9.45 -2.64 1.78
N ILE A 407 10.68 -2.60 2.31
CA ILE A 407 11.05 -3.23 3.59
C ILE A 407 10.27 -2.62 4.75
N GLY A 408 10.24 -1.29 4.85
CA GLY A 408 9.49 -0.59 5.88
C GLY A 408 8.03 -1.03 5.88
N ARG A 409 7.37 -0.95 4.72
CA ARG A 409 5.95 -1.33 4.58
C ARG A 409 5.70 -2.78 4.94
N THR A 410 6.63 -3.66 4.55
CA THR A 410 6.58 -5.09 4.86
C THR A 410 6.55 -5.34 6.37
N PHE A 411 7.50 -4.78 7.12
CA PHE A 411 7.55 -5.00 8.57
C PHE A 411 6.46 -4.25 9.34
N ALA A 412 6.00 -3.12 8.82
CA ALA A 412 4.84 -2.43 9.38
C ALA A 412 3.55 -3.24 9.26
N ALA A 413 3.36 -3.91 8.11
CA ALA A 413 2.23 -4.82 7.91
C ALA A 413 2.27 -6.03 8.87
N LEU A 414 3.46 -6.55 9.19
CA LEU A 414 3.61 -7.63 10.18
C LEU A 414 3.30 -7.20 11.64
N ARG A 415 3.27 -5.89 11.91
CA ARG A 415 3.07 -5.30 13.25
C ARG A 415 1.80 -4.46 13.34
N ASP A 416 0.94 -4.51 12.33
CA ASP A 416 -0.34 -3.79 12.25
C ASP A 416 -0.21 -2.29 12.57
N TYR A 417 0.83 -1.63 12.04
CA TYR A 417 0.95 -0.18 12.07
C TYR A 417 1.16 0.41 10.69
N HIS A 418 0.89 1.71 10.54
CA HIS A 418 1.02 2.41 9.28
C HIS A 418 2.30 3.25 9.23
N ILE A 419 2.98 3.22 8.09
CA ILE A 419 4.15 4.04 7.79
C ILE A 419 3.72 5.23 6.96
N ASP A 420 4.18 6.42 7.35
CA ASP A 420 4.00 7.63 6.56
C ASP A 420 5.07 7.68 5.47
N GLY A 421 4.64 7.48 4.23
CA GLY A 421 5.55 7.41 3.09
C GLY A 421 6.37 8.67 2.85
N ASN A 422 5.81 9.85 3.13
CA ASN A 422 6.51 11.12 2.93
C ASN A 422 7.64 11.27 3.96
N LYS A 423 7.37 10.88 5.21
CA LYS A 423 8.38 10.92 6.28
C LYS A 423 9.50 9.93 6.04
N GLU A 424 9.20 8.73 5.53
CA GLU A 424 10.25 7.78 5.14
C GLU A 424 11.16 8.33 4.06
N MET A 425 10.61 8.90 3.00
CA MET A 425 11.40 9.52 1.92
C MET A 425 12.32 10.61 2.45
N ILE A 426 11.80 11.49 3.33
CA ILE A 426 12.60 12.54 3.99
C ILE A 426 13.68 11.93 4.90
N ALA A 427 13.35 10.92 5.71
CA ALA A 427 14.29 10.29 6.64
C ALA A 427 15.45 9.61 5.91
N ILE A 428 15.15 8.84 4.86
CA ILE A 428 16.13 8.16 4.02
C ILE A 428 17.00 9.19 3.28
N GLY A 429 16.40 10.27 2.78
CA GLY A 429 17.14 11.34 2.12
C GLY A 429 18.07 12.09 3.08
N ALA A 430 17.56 12.48 4.24
CA ALA A 430 18.32 13.20 5.26
C ALA A 430 19.49 12.39 5.81
N MET A 431 19.30 11.08 6.04
CA MET A 431 20.39 10.23 6.52
C MET A 431 21.51 10.07 5.49
N ASN A 432 21.20 10.06 4.19
CA ASN A 432 22.19 9.99 3.13
C ASN A 432 22.89 11.33 2.88
N ILE A 433 22.17 12.46 3.00
CA ILE A 433 22.80 13.80 3.00
C ILE A 433 23.79 13.91 4.16
N ALA A 434 23.36 13.65 5.39
CA ALA A 434 24.22 13.71 6.57
C ALA A 434 25.38 12.69 6.51
N GLY A 435 25.10 11.50 5.98
CA GLY A 435 26.10 10.46 5.73
C GLY A 435 27.19 10.94 4.76
N SER A 436 26.82 11.60 3.67
CA SER A 436 27.76 12.10 2.67
C SER A 436 28.75 13.13 3.21
N PHE A 437 28.41 13.84 4.30
CA PHE A 437 29.29 14.78 4.99
C PHE A 437 30.21 14.12 6.03
N SER A 438 29.94 12.87 6.37
CA SER A 438 30.61 12.11 7.44
C SER A 438 31.21 10.80 6.91
N SER A 439 31.78 10.83 5.71
CA SER A 439 32.45 9.70 5.07
C SER A 439 31.59 8.45 4.93
N CYS A 440 30.28 8.59 4.77
CA CYS A 440 29.39 7.47 4.48
C CYS A 440 29.05 7.47 3.00
N TYR A 441 29.02 6.29 2.39
CA TYR A 441 28.40 6.09 1.09
C TYR A 441 26.95 5.60 1.25
N LEU A 442 26.21 5.60 0.14
CA LEU A 442 24.78 5.32 0.06
C LEU A 442 24.32 4.16 0.96
N ALA A 443 23.47 4.50 1.93
CA ALA A 443 22.87 3.59 2.90
C ALA A 443 21.36 3.51 2.70
N THR A 444 20.78 2.36 3.06
CA THR A 444 19.33 2.11 2.97
C THR A 444 18.87 1.11 4.03
N GLY A 445 17.62 0.69 3.99
CA GLY A 445 17.09 -0.39 4.82
C GLY A 445 17.53 -1.76 4.31
N SER A 446 17.98 -2.62 5.21
CA SER A 446 18.40 -4.00 4.85
C SER A 446 17.34 -5.01 5.23
N PHE A 447 16.85 -5.80 4.25
CA PHE A 447 15.80 -6.80 4.49
C PHE A 447 16.26 -7.86 5.52
N SER A 448 17.44 -8.46 5.32
CA SER A 448 17.98 -9.50 6.20
C SER A 448 18.19 -9.00 7.63
N ARG A 449 18.72 -7.78 7.81
CA ARG A 449 18.92 -7.20 9.14
C ARG A 449 17.61 -6.84 9.82
N SER A 450 16.66 -6.30 9.06
CA SER A 450 15.31 -5.98 9.57
C SER A 450 14.53 -7.25 9.97
N ALA A 451 14.72 -8.36 9.24
CA ALA A 451 14.16 -9.66 9.59
C ALA A 451 14.69 -10.17 10.94
N VAL A 452 16.00 -10.06 11.15
CA VAL A 452 16.63 -10.42 12.43
C VAL A 452 16.18 -9.47 13.54
N ASN A 453 16.07 -8.17 13.25
CA ASN A 453 15.58 -7.15 14.17
C ASN A 453 14.15 -7.45 14.66
N TYR A 454 13.27 -7.78 13.71
CA TYR A 454 11.91 -8.20 13.97
C TYR A 454 11.85 -9.46 14.84
N GLN A 455 12.69 -10.46 14.53
CA GLN A 455 12.78 -11.70 15.31
C GLN A 455 13.32 -11.47 16.72
N ALA A 456 14.25 -10.53 16.90
CA ALA A 456 14.78 -10.14 18.21
C ALA A 456 13.75 -9.41 19.09
N GLY A 457 12.60 -9.03 18.53
CA GLY A 457 11.49 -8.45 19.28
C GLY A 457 11.62 -6.94 19.51
N VAL A 458 12.27 -6.24 18.57
CA VAL A 458 12.32 -4.78 18.54
C VAL A 458 10.92 -4.15 18.62
N ARG A 459 10.84 -2.99 19.26
CA ARG A 459 9.59 -2.24 19.39
C ARG A 459 9.72 -0.79 18.97
N THR A 460 10.93 -0.23 18.90
CA THR A 460 11.15 1.16 18.54
C THR A 460 12.44 1.34 17.73
N ALA A 461 12.61 2.54 17.16
CA ALA A 461 13.83 2.94 16.45
C ALA A 461 15.09 3.02 17.35
N VAL A 462 14.96 2.83 18.67
CA VAL A 462 16.11 2.75 19.61
C VAL A 462 17.09 1.65 19.21
N ALA A 463 16.62 0.56 18.57
CA ALA A 463 17.52 -0.49 18.08
C ALA A 463 18.58 0.04 17.09
N ASN A 464 18.24 1.01 16.23
CA ASN A 464 19.20 1.66 15.33
C ASN A 464 20.22 2.51 16.09
N ILE A 465 19.81 3.16 17.19
CA ILE A 465 20.70 3.93 18.07
C ILE A 465 21.69 2.99 18.77
N VAL A 466 21.18 1.90 19.36
CA VAL A 466 22.00 0.88 20.02
C VAL A 466 22.98 0.28 19.01
N MET A 467 22.52 -0.05 17.80
CA MET A 467 23.38 -0.56 16.73
C MET A 467 24.51 0.41 16.41
N ALA A 468 24.21 1.70 16.20
CA ALA A 468 25.21 2.72 15.90
C ALA A 468 26.24 2.87 17.03
N ILE A 469 25.80 2.87 18.29
CA ILE A 469 26.71 2.93 19.45
C ILE A 469 27.64 1.70 19.49
N VAL A 470 27.11 0.50 19.22
CA VAL A 470 27.92 -0.72 19.18
C VAL A 470 28.93 -0.65 18.04
N VAL A 471 28.53 -0.24 16.84
CA VAL A 471 29.45 -0.05 15.70
C VAL A 471 30.54 0.97 16.03
N LEU A 472 30.21 2.07 16.71
CA LEU A 472 31.19 3.05 17.19
C LEU A 472 32.19 2.40 18.16
N CYS A 473 31.72 1.60 19.12
CA CYS A 473 32.61 0.85 20.01
C CYS A 473 33.52 -0.13 19.25
N VAL A 474 33.02 -0.75 18.17
CA VAL A 474 33.82 -1.65 17.32
C VAL A 474 34.90 -0.90 16.54
N LEU A 475 34.58 0.28 16.01
CA LEU A 475 35.54 1.16 15.32
C LEU A 475 36.68 1.64 16.23
N LEU A 476 36.39 1.82 17.53
CA LEU A 476 37.35 2.33 18.51
C LEU A 476 38.17 1.23 19.21
N PHE A 477 37.52 0.13 19.63
CA PHE A 477 38.11 -0.82 20.58
C PHE A 477 38.17 -2.27 20.09
N VAL A 478 37.15 -2.73 19.35
CA VAL A 478 36.86 -4.18 19.18
C VAL A 478 37.24 -4.72 17.79
N THR A 479 37.85 -3.89 16.96
CA THR A 479 38.22 -4.21 15.57
C THR A 479 38.94 -5.57 15.38
N PRO A 480 39.87 -6.00 16.25
CA PRO A 480 40.57 -7.28 16.10
C PRO A 480 39.70 -8.51 16.41
N ALA A 481 38.69 -8.39 17.26
CA ALA A 481 37.88 -9.54 17.70
C ALA A 481 36.93 -10.02 16.59
N PHE A 482 36.44 -9.11 15.76
CA PHE A 482 35.55 -9.43 14.62
C PHE A 482 36.28 -10.13 13.47
N PHE A 483 37.61 -10.13 13.44
CA PHE A 483 38.40 -10.88 12.47
C PHE A 483 37.99 -12.36 12.43
N TYR A 484 37.81 -13.00 13.59
CA TYR A 484 37.56 -14.44 13.70
C TYR A 484 36.09 -14.85 13.48
N THR A 485 35.23 -13.95 13.03
CA THR A 485 33.80 -14.23 12.85
C THR A 485 33.59 -15.09 11.60
N PRO A 486 33.10 -16.34 11.72
CA PRO A 486 32.92 -17.21 10.58
C PRO A 486 31.74 -16.77 9.70
N SER A 487 31.82 -16.94 8.38
CA SER A 487 30.71 -16.60 7.47
C SER A 487 29.51 -17.54 7.62
N CYS A 488 29.73 -18.80 8.03
CA CYS A 488 28.66 -19.80 8.17
C CYS A 488 27.67 -19.49 9.29
N ILE A 489 28.11 -18.87 10.39
CA ILE A 489 27.21 -18.48 11.48
C ILE A 489 26.30 -17.32 11.06
N LEU A 490 26.83 -16.36 10.30
CA LEU A 490 26.04 -15.27 9.74
C LEU A 490 24.97 -15.82 8.79
N ALA A 491 25.35 -16.76 7.92
CA ALA A 491 24.43 -17.46 7.03
C ALA A 491 23.31 -18.18 7.81
N ALA A 492 23.67 -18.94 8.86
CA ALA A 492 22.69 -19.63 9.70
C ALA A 492 21.70 -18.69 10.40
N ILE A 493 22.19 -17.56 10.93
CA ILE A 493 21.36 -16.52 11.57
C ILE A 493 20.36 -15.94 10.56
N ILE A 494 20.83 -15.57 9.37
CA ILE A 494 19.99 -14.97 8.33
C ILE A 494 18.94 -15.97 7.84
N ILE A 495 19.31 -17.22 7.55
CA ILE A 495 18.38 -18.28 7.15
C ILE A 495 17.28 -18.46 8.21
N ASN A 496 17.65 -18.56 9.50
CA ASN A 496 16.69 -18.70 10.60
C ASN A 496 15.69 -17.52 10.70
N ALA A 497 16.16 -16.29 10.41
CA ALA A 497 15.33 -15.10 10.45
C ALA A 497 14.33 -15.07 9.29
N VAL A 498 14.80 -15.25 8.05
CA VAL A 498 13.94 -15.10 6.85
C VAL A 498 12.89 -16.20 6.71
N ILE A 499 13.17 -17.43 7.17
CA ILE A 499 12.17 -18.53 7.18
C ILE A 499 10.91 -18.13 7.96
N GLY A 500 11.02 -17.25 8.95
CA GLY A 500 9.87 -16.77 9.73
C GLY A 500 8.93 -15.83 8.99
N LEU A 501 9.30 -15.33 7.81
CA LEU A 501 8.55 -14.34 7.04
C LEU A 501 7.61 -14.97 5.99
N ILE A 502 7.72 -16.28 5.76
CA ILE A 502 6.89 -16.99 4.79
C ILE A 502 5.54 -17.31 5.42
N ASP A 503 4.48 -16.61 4.99
CA ASP A 503 3.10 -16.79 5.46
C ASP A 503 2.23 -17.54 4.45
N ILE A 504 2.32 -18.88 4.49
CA ILE A 504 1.52 -19.77 3.63
C ILE A 504 0.00 -19.63 3.93
N PRO A 505 -0.47 -19.55 5.19
CA PRO A 505 -1.87 -19.30 5.49
C PRO A 505 -2.43 -18.03 4.85
N ALA A 506 -1.68 -16.92 4.88
CA ALA A 506 -2.10 -15.67 4.26
C ALA A 506 -2.21 -15.80 2.73
N ALA A 507 -1.23 -16.44 2.08
CA ALA A 507 -1.30 -16.71 0.64
C ALA A 507 -2.50 -17.58 0.25
N HIS A 508 -2.82 -18.59 1.08
CA HIS A 508 -4.00 -19.44 0.88
C HIS A 508 -5.32 -18.68 1.08
N LEU A 509 -5.38 -17.77 2.05
CA LEU A 509 -6.54 -16.91 2.26
C LEU A 509 -6.78 -15.98 1.06
N VAL A 510 -5.71 -15.39 0.50
CA VAL A 510 -5.80 -14.58 -0.72
C VAL A 510 -6.32 -15.43 -1.88
N TRP A 511 -5.78 -16.63 -2.08
CA TRP A 511 -6.27 -17.57 -3.11
C TRP A 511 -7.77 -17.88 -2.96
N LYS A 512 -8.26 -18.04 -1.73
CA LYS A 512 -9.69 -18.32 -1.49
C LYS A 512 -10.57 -17.09 -1.75
N THR A 513 -10.04 -15.88 -1.55
CA THR A 513 -10.81 -14.63 -1.57
C THR A 513 -10.84 -13.98 -2.95
N ASP A 514 -9.67 -13.76 -3.57
CA ASP A 514 -9.55 -13.08 -4.87
C ASP A 514 -8.42 -13.70 -5.70
N LYS A 515 -8.79 -14.27 -6.85
CA LYS A 515 -7.85 -14.95 -7.77
C LYS A 515 -6.88 -13.98 -8.44
N LEU A 516 -7.30 -12.75 -8.71
CA LEU A 516 -6.44 -11.73 -9.30
C LEU A 516 -5.42 -11.20 -8.27
N ASP A 517 -5.80 -11.11 -7.00
CA ASP A 517 -4.83 -10.79 -5.94
C ASP A 517 -3.84 -11.93 -5.71
N PHE A 518 -4.27 -13.19 -5.87
CA PHE A 518 -3.31 -14.29 -5.85
C PHE A 518 -2.33 -14.24 -7.03
N LEU A 519 -2.76 -13.75 -8.20
CA LEU A 519 -1.84 -13.51 -9.32
C LEU A 519 -0.78 -12.46 -8.95
N VAL A 520 -1.14 -11.44 -8.15
CA VAL A 520 -0.17 -10.48 -7.58
C VAL A 520 0.81 -11.19 -6.64
N VAL A 521 0.33 -12.06 -5.73
CA VAL A 521 1.19 -12.86 -4.84
C VAL A 521 2.17 -13.72 -5.65
N ALA A 522 1.66 -14.46 -6.63
CA ALA A 522 2.46 -15.36 -7.47
C ALA A 522 3.46 -14.58 -8.33
N GLY A 523 3.03 -13.47 -8.95
CA GLY A 523 3.88 -12.60 -9.76
C GLY A 523 5.02 -11.98 -8.95
N ALA A 524 4.72 -11.51 -7.74
CA ALA A 524 5.74 -11.03 -6.81
C ALA A 524 6.73 -12.14 -6.43
N PHE A 525 6.23 -13.30 -6.00
CA PHE A 525 7.05 -14.43 -5.57
C PHE A 525 8.00 -14.90 -6.67
N PHE A 526 7.46 -15.22 -7.86
CA PHE A 526 8.26 -15.74 -8.97
C PHE A 526 9.16 -14.68 -9.60
N GLY A 527 8.71 -13.42 -9.65
CA GLY A 527 9.52 -12.31 -10.14
C GLY A 527 10.76 -12.08 -9.27
N VAL A 528 10.60 -12.13 -7.94
CA VAL A 528 11.74 -12.03 -6.99
C VAL A 528 12.66 -13.26 -7.09
N LEU A 529 12.08 -14.45 -7.23
CA LEU A 529 12.83 -15.71 -7.23
C LEU A 529 13.68 -15.87 -8.51
N PHE A 530 13.11 -15.61 -9.68
CA PHE A 530 13.75 -15.90 -10.96
C PHE A 530 14.46 -14.71 -11.60
N VAL A 531 14.23 -13.49 -11.12
CA VAL A 531 14.82 -12.28 -11.73
C VAL A 531 15.55 -11.45 -10.68
N SER A 532 14.85 -10.58 -9.97
CA SER A 532 15.43 -9.76 -8.90
C SER A 532 14.34 -9.24 -7.97
N ILE A 533 14.76 -8.78 -6.80
CA ILE A 533 13.85 -8.25 -5.77
C ILE A 533 13.05 -7.06 -6.32
N GLU A 534 13.70 -6.18 -7.07
CA GLU A 534 13.12 -4.96 -7.65
C GLU A 534 12.12 -5.29 -8.76
N ILE A 535 12.47 -6.22 -9.65
CA ILE A 535 11.62 -6.60 -10.78
C ILE A 535 10.38 -7.35 -10.29
N GLY A 536 10.52 -8.22 -9.28
CA GLY A 536 9.37 -8.88 -8.66
C GLY A 536 8.38 -7.89 -8.04
N LEU A 537 8.89 -6.83 -7.38
CA LEU A 537 8.05 -5.75 -6.87
C LEU A 537 7.33 -4.99 -8.00
N LEU A 538 8.05 -4.66 -9.08
CA LEU A 538 7.49 -3.97 -10.25
C LEU A 538 6.38 -4.79 -10.90
N ILE A 539 6.57 -6.11 -11.05
CA ILE A 539 5.54 -7.03 -11.57
C ILE A 539 4.29 -6.97 -10.69
N ALA A 540 4.46 -7.04 -9.37
CA ALA A 540 3.34 -7.03 -8.43
C ALA A 540 2.52 -5.72 -8.51
N VAL A 541 3.20 -4.58 -8.55
CA VAL A 541 2.57 -3.25 -8.71
C VAL A 541 1.88 -3.16 -10.07
N SER A 542 2.51 -3.64 -11.14
CA SER A 542 1.95 -3.61 -12.49
C SER A 542 0.67 -4.44 -12.60
N ILE A 543 0.64 -5.65 -12.03
CA ILE A 543 -0.56 -6.50 -11.99
C ILE A 543 -1.65 -5.83 -11.14
N SER A 544 -1.30 -5.24 -10.00
CA SER A 544 -2.25 -4.51 -9.15
C SER A 544 -2.87 -3.33 -9.88
N PHE A 545 -2.07 -2.55 -10.62
CA PHE A 545 -2.55 -1.44 -11.43
C PHE A 545 -3.42 -1.91 -12.59
N ALA A 546 -3.03 -2.97 -13.29
CA ALA A 546 -3.83 -3.59 -14.34
C ALA A 546 -5.18 -4.08 -13.82
N LYS A 547 -5.23 -4.69 -12.63
CA LYS A 547 -6.47 -5.10 -11.96
C LYS A 547 -7.38 -3.89 -11.69
N ILE A 548 -6.83 -2.80 -11.13
CA ILE A 548 -7.59 -1.57 -10.88
C ILE A 548 -8.14 -1.01 -12.19
N LEU A 549 -7.31 -0.92 -13.23
CA LEU A 549 -7.72 -0.43 -14.54
C LEU A 549 -8.84 -1.30 -15.14
N LEU A 550 -8.77 -2.62 -15.00
CA LEU A 550 -9.81 -3.53 -15.45
C LEU A 550 -11.14 -3.29 -14.71
N HIS A 551 -11.11 -3.09 -13.39
CA HIS A 551 -12.32 -2.80 -12.61
C HIS A 551 -12.93 -1.44 -12.95
N VAL A 552 -12.09 -0.44 -13.22
CA VAL A 552 -12.56 0.90 -13.62
C VAL A 552 -13.15 0.87 -15.03
N THR A 553 -12.50 0.18 -15.98
CA THR A 553 -12.92 0.11 -17.39
C THR A 553 -14.12 -0.82 -17.63
N ARG A 554 -14.28 -1.87 -16.82
CA ARG A 554 -15.38 -2.84 -16.91
C ARG A 554 -16.11 -2.98 -15.57
N PRO A 555 -16.82 -1.93 -15.13
CA PRO A 555 -17.54 -1.96 -13.87
C PRO A 555 -18.72 -2.93 -13.92
N HIS A 556 -19.12 -3.40 -12.74
CA HIS A 556 -20.30 -4.23 -12.59
C HIS A 556 -21.58 -3.43 -12.93
N THR A 557 -22.54 -4.09 -13.58
CA THR A 557 -23.87 -3.52 -13.87
C THR A 557 -24.90 -4.59 -13.56
N ALA A 558 -25.99 -4.21 -12.90
CA ALA A 558 -27.01 -5.15 -12.43
C ALA A 558 -28.38 -4.83 -13.02
N LEU A 559 -29.15 -5.86 -13.34
CA LEU A 559 -30.59 -5.73 -13.60
C LEU A 559 -31.34 -5.77 -12.27
N LEU A 560 -32.28 -4.85 -12.08
CA LEU A 560 -33.06 -4.79 -10.84
C LEU A 560 -34.47 -5.31 -11.05
N GLY A 561 -34.94 -6.09 -10.07
CA GLY A 561 -36.33 -6.52 -9.92
C GLY A 561 -36.92 -6.02 -8.60
N ASN A 562 -38.25 -5.96 -8.54
CA ASN A 562 -38.99 -5.64 -7.33
C ASN A 562 -39.01 -6.86 -6.40
N ILE A 563 -38.72 -6.67 -5.12
CA ILE A 563 -38.97 -7.71 -4.10
C ILE A 563 -40.46 -7.68 -3.75
N PRO A 564 -41.19 -8.80 -3.87
CA PRO A 564 -42.63 -8.87 -3.70
C PRO A 564 -43.11 -8.16 -2.43
N GLU A 565 -44.24 -7.44 -2.54
CA GLU A 565 -44.87 -6.69 -1.44
C GLU A 565 -44.02 -5.55 -0.85
N THR A 566 -42.93 -5.16 -1.51
CA THR A 566 -42.08 -4.06 -1.07
C THR A 566 -41.86 -3.01 -2.16
N LYS A 567 -41.33 -1.85 -1.76
CA LYS A 567 -40.85 -0.80 -2.67
C LYS A 567 -39.36 -0.92 -2.99
N VAL A 568 -38.75 -2.07 -2.70
CA VAL A 568 -37.30 -2.26 -2.77
C VAL A 568 -36.92 -2.98 -4.05
N TYR A 569 -35.98 -2.40 -4.79
CA TYR A 569 -35.44 -2.97 -6.02
C TYR A 569 -34.05 -3.54 -5.77
N ARG A 570 -33.82 -4.79 -6.17
CA ARG A 570 -32.55 -5.50 -5.94
C ARG A 570 -32.11 -6.27 -7.17
N ASN A 571 -30.82 -6.62 -7.19
CA ASN A 571 -30.24 -7.41 -8.27
C ASN A 571 -30.95 -8.77 -8.36
N VAL A 572 -31.51 -9.07 -9.53
CA VAL A 572 -32.21 -10.34 -9.82
C VAL A 572 -31.29 -11.55 -9.69
N ASP A 573 -30.00 -11.41 -9.96
CA ASP A 573 -29.02 -12.50 -9.81
C ASP A 573 -28.73 -12.82 -8.35
N GLN A 574 -28.90 -11.83 -7.46
CA GLN A 574 -28.66 -11.99 -6.03
C GLN A 574 -29.92 -12.46 -5.28
N TYR A 575 -31.10 -12.03 -5.73
CA TYR A 575 -32.40 -12.33 -5.13
C TYR A 575 -33.31 -12.95 -6.20
N PRO A 576 -33.36 -14.29 -6.29
CA PRO A 576 -34.18 -14.99 -7.28
C PRO A 576 -35.68 -14.70 -7.19
N GLU A 577 -36.16 -14.26 -6.02
CA GLU A 577 -37.54 -13.83 -5.79
C GLU A 577 -37.86 -12.45 -6.37
N ALA A 578 -36.87 -11.68 -6.84
CA ALA A 578 -37.08 -10.36 -7.40
C ALA A 578 -37.69 -10.46 -8.81
N SER A 579 -38.89 -9.89 -8.98
CA SER A 579 -39.62 -9.92 -10.25
C SER A 579 -39.35 -8.67 -11.09
N THR A 580 -39.16 -8.84 -12.39
CA THR A 580 -39.04 -7.73 -13.34
C THR A 580 -40.40 -7.08 -13.62
N GLU A 581 -40.41 -5.78 -13.84
CA GLU A 581 -41.63 -5.01 -14.11
C GLU A 581 -42.02 -5.06 -15.60
N PRO A 582 -43.27 -5.41 -15.96
CA PRO A 582 -43.69 -5.47 -17.35
C PRO A 582 -43.51 -4.14 -18.09
N GLY A 583 -42.83 -4.17 -19.23
CA GLY A 583 -42.59 -2.99 -20.07
C GLY A 583 -41.53 -2.00 -19.56
N ILE A 584 -40.88 -2.28 -18.41
CA ILE A 584 -39.88 -1.41 -17.79
C ILE A 584 -38.61 -2.21 -17.45
N LEU A 585 -37.46 -1.78 -17.98
CA LEU A 585 -36.16 -2.34 -17.65
C LEU A 585 -35.40 -1.41 -16.69
N ILE A 586 -34.90 -1.95 -15.58
CA ILE A 586 -34.19 -1.16 -14.58
C ILE A 586 -32.74 -1.64 -14.52
N VAL A 587 -31.79 -0.75 -14.80
CA VAL A 587 -30.37 -1.06 -14.84
C VAL A 587 -29.63 -0.19 -13.82
N ARG A 588 -28.88 -0.82 -12.93
CA ARG A 588 -28.00 -0.14 -11.97
C ARG A 588 -26.57 -0.13 -12.47
N VAL A 589 -25.94 1.04 -12.41
CA VAL A 589 -24.52 1.22 -12.72
C VAL A 589 -23.75 1.33 -11.41
N ASP A 590 -22.92 0.33 -11.09
CA ASP A 590 -22.19 0.23 -9.81
C ASP A 590 -20.83 0.94 -9.84
N ALA A 591 -20.67 2.03 -10.60
CA ALA A 591 -19.43 2.78 -10.70
C ALA A 591 -19.61 4.22 -11.21
N ALA A 592 -18.57 5.04 -11.01
CA ALA A 592 -18.43 6.31 -11.72
C ALA A 592 -18.34 6.10 -13.25
N ILE A 593 -18.86 7.04 -14.01
CA ILE A 593 -18.89 6.98 -15.48
C ILE A 593 -17.84 7.94 -16.03
N TYR A 594 -16.78 7.38 -16.58
CA TYR A 594 -15.67 8.12 -17.17
C TYR A 594 -15.45 7.72 -18.64
N PHE A 595 -14.63 8.49 -19.36
CA PHE A 595 -14.22 8.19 -20.73
C PHE A 595 -13.73 6.74 -20.91
N SER A 596 -13.11 6.19 -19.87
CA SER A 596 -12.54 4.84 -19.88
C SER A 596 -13.59 3.71 -19.85
N ASN A 597 -14.81 3.95 -19.36
CA ASN A 597 -15.85 2.93 -19.20
C ASN A 597 -17.21 3.30 -19.79
N ALA A 598 -17.41 4.55 -20.21
CA ALA A 598 -18.69 5.05 -20.74
C ALA A 598 -19.21 4.21 -21.93
N ASN A 599 -18.33 3.92 -22.90
CA ASN A 599 -18.69 3.07 -24.04
C ASN A 599 -19.08 1.65 -23.62
N TYR A 600 -18.34 1.06 -22.68
CA TYR A 600 -18.63 -0.27 -22.16
C TYR A 600 -20.00 -0.30 -21.48
N ILE A 601 -20.30 0.69 -20.62
CA ILE A 601 -21.59 0.82 -19.95
C ILE A 601 -22.73 0.98 -20.98
N ARG A 602 -22.56 1.87 -21.96
CA ARG A 602 -23.54 2.09 -23.05
C ARG A 602 -23.84 0.79 -23.79
N GLU A 603 -22.81 0.08 -24.24
CA GLU A 603 -22.96 -1.20 -24.94
C GLU A 603 -23.61 -2.27 -24.06
N ARG A 604 -23.28 -2.30 -22.76
CA ARG A 604 -23.85 -3.26 -21.83
C ARG A 604 -25.35 -3.00 -21.59
N ILE A 605 -25.76 -1.74 -21.44
CA ILE A 605 -27.17 -1.36 -21.32
C ILE A 605 -27.94 -1.70 -22.61
N ILE A 606 -27.37 -1.39 -23.79
CA ILE A 606 -27.98 -1.76 -25.07
C ILE A 606 -28.15 -3.28 -25.17
N ARG A 607 -27.16 -4.06 -24.70
CA ARG A 607 -27.25 -5.52 -24.68
C ARG A 607 -28.39 -6.01 -23.78
N TYR A 608 -28.52 -5.47 -22.56
CA TYR A 608 -29.64 -5.81 -21.68
C TYR A 608 -31.00 -5.49 -22.31
N VAL A 609 -31.11 -4.36 -23.03
CA VAL A 609 -32.33 -3.99 -23.76
C VAL A 609 -32.64 -5.00 -24.86
N ASN A 610 -31.65 -5.41 -25.67
CA ASN A 610 -31.85 -6.40 -26.72
C ASN A 610 -32.29 -7.75 -26.13
N GLU A 611 -31.58 -8.23 -25.09
CA GLU A 611 -31.89 -9.49 -24.40
C GLU A 611 -33.33 -9.49 -23.85
N ALA A 612 -33.78 -8.37 -23.25
CA ALA A 612 -35.14 -8.22 -22.76
C ALA A 612 -36.17 -8.21 -23.91
N GLN A 613 -35.90 -7.52 -25.01
CA GLN A 613 -36.80 -7.48 -26.17
C GLN A 613 -36.94 -8.85 -26.84
N ASP A 614 -35.86 -9.61 -26.95
CA ASP A 614 -35.87 -10.97 -27.50
C ASP A 614 -36.72 -11.90 -26.63
N GLN A 615 -36.56 -11.84 -25.31
CA GLN A 615 -37.38 -12.62 -24.37
C GLN A 615 -38.88 -12.26 -24.46
N ILE A 616 -39.21 -10.97 -24.56
CA ILE A 616 -40.59 -10.50 -24.72
C ILE A 616 -41.19 -11.02 -26.02
N SER A 617 -40.42 -11.00 -27.11
CA SER A 617 -40.86 -11.47 -28.43
C SER A 617 -41.17 -12.98 -28.44
N LEU A 618 -40.44 -13.77 -27.65
CA LEU A 618 -40.67 -15.21 -27.50
C LEU A 618 -41.87 -15.55 -26.60
N THR A 619 -42.07 -14.77 -25.52
CA THR A 619 -43.12 -15.02 -24.52
C THR A 619 -44.45 -14.32 -24.83
N GLY A 620 -44.49 -13.43 -25.82
CA GLY A 620 -45.65 -12.61 -26.14
C GLY A 620 -45.97 -11.56 -25.08
N GLY A 621 -44.96 -11.12 -24.32
CA GLY A 621 -45.11 -10.17 -23.22
C GLY A 621 -45.35 -8.72 -23.65
N VAL A 622 -45.49 -7.84 -22.66
CA VAL A 622 -45.60 -6.38 -22.86
C VAL A 622 -44.31 -5.85 -23.52
N PRO A 623 -44.37 -5.13 -24.65
CA PRO A 623 -43.17 -4.59 -25.29
C PRO A 623 -42.46 -3.61 -24.35
N LEU A 624 -41.13 -3.63 -24.37
CA LEU A 624 -40.32 -2.72 -23.58
C LEU A 624 -40.54 -1.27 -24.02
N GLN A 625 -40.98 -0.41 -23.10
CA GLN A 625 -41.26 1.00 -23.37
C GLN A 625 -40.32 1.95 -22.62
N PHE A 626 -39.82 1.54 -21.45
CA PHE A 626 -39.01 2.40 -20.60
C PHE A 626 -37.75 1.70 -20.11
N VAL A 627 -36.66 2.46 -20.01
CA VAL A 627 -35.42 2.04 -19.36
C VAL A 627 -35.09 3.04 -18.26
N ILE A 628 -35.00 2.58 -17.02
CA ILE A 628 -34.57 3.38 -15.87
C ILE A 628 -33.11 3.05 -15.57
N ILE A 629 -32.24 4.06 -15.57
CA ILE A 629 -30.86 3.94 -15.07
C ILE A 629 -30.82 4.40 -13.62
N GLU A 630 -30.56 3.49 -12.69
CA GLU A 630 -30.30 3.83 -11.30
C GLU A 630 -28.86 4.34 -11.16
N MET A 631 -28.73 5.62 -10.80
CA MET A 631 -27.46 6.33 -10.64
C MET A 631 -27.06 6.54 -9.18
N ALA A 632 -27.75 5.92 -8.23
CA ALA A 632 -27.41 6.04 -6.80
C ALA A 632 -25.94 5.69 -6.49
N PRO A 633 -25.33 4.65 -7.11
CA PRO A 633 -23.91 4.33 -6.89
C PRO A 633 -22.94 5.17 -7.74
N VAL A 634 -23.44 5.98 -8.69
CA VAL A 634 -22.61 6.78 -9.58
C VAL A 634 -22.15 8.03 -8.83
N MET A 635 -20.86 8.06 -8.46
CA MET A 635 -20.29 9.16 -7.66
C MET A 635 -19.92 10.39 -8.48
N SER A 636 -19.59 10.18 -9.76
CA SER A 636 -19.14 11.22 -10.69
C SER A 636 -19.38 10.78 -12.13
N ILE A 637 -19.53 11.77 -13.02
CA ILE A 637 -19.62 11.58 -14.46
C ILE A 637 -18.76 12.63 -15.17
N ASP A 638 -17.98 12.23 -16.17
CA ASP A 638 -17.24 13.17 -17.01
C ASP A 638 -17.96 13.49 -18.32
N THR A 639 -17.39 14.40 -19.11
CA THR A 639 -17.98 14.85 -20.38
C THR A 639 -18.19 13.71 -21.39
N ALA A 640 -17.28 12.74 -21.44
CA ALA A 640 -17.41 11.57 -22.29
C ALA A 640 -18.56 10.65 -21.82
N GLY A 641 -18.73 10.50 -20.51
CA GLY A 641 -19.86 9.82 -19.90
C GLY A 641 -21.21 10.46 -20.27
N ILE A 642 -21.30 11.79 -20.20
CA ILE A 642 -22.50 12.55 -20.58
C ILE A 642 -22.83 12.31 -22.06
N HIS A 643 -21.85 12.46 -22.95
CA HIS A 643 -22.03 12.22 -24.38
C HIS A 643 -22.51 10.78 -24.67
N SER A 644 -21.98 9.80 -23.93
CA SER A 644 -22.42 8.40 -24.05
C SER A 644 -23.88 8.19 -23.66
N LEU A 645 -24.36 8.90 -22.63
CA LEU A 645 -25.78 8.90 -22.24
C LEU A 645 -26.67 9.60 -23.27
N GLU A 646 -26.19 10.68 -23.91
CA GLU A 646 -26.93 11.33 -25.00
C GLU A 646 -27.11 10.38 -26.20
N GLU A 647 -26.05 9.69 -26.61
CA GLU A 647 -26.10 8.68 -27.66
C GLU A 647 -27.07 7.55 -27.30
N LEU A 648 -27.03 7.09 -26.04
CA LEU A 648 -27.93 6.07 -25.53
C LEU A 648 -29.40 6.53 -25.61
N SER A 649 -29.69 7.76 -25.16
CA SER A 649 -31.02 8.38 -25.25
C SER A 649 -31.51 8.48 -26.69
N LYS A 650 -30.66 8.96 -27.61
CA LYS A 650 -30.97 9.03 -29.04
C LYS A 650 -31.23 7.64 -29.64
N ALA A 651 -30.43 6.64 -29.26
CA ALA A 651 -30.60 5.27 -29.72
C ALA A 651 -31.91 4.64 -29.24
N PHE A 652 -32.31 4.89 -27.99
CA PHE A 652 -33.56 4.41 -27.43
C PHE A 652 -34.78 5.12 -28.02
N LYS A 653 -34.73 6.45 -28.20
CA LYS A 653 -35.81 7.20 -28.86
C LYS A 653 -36.11 6.66 -30.26
N LYS A 654 -35.08 6.32 -31.06
CA LYS A 654 -35.24 5.68 -32.38
C LYS A 654 -35.97 4.32 -32.34
N ARG A 655 -35.94 3.64 -31.19
CA ARG A 655 -36.61 2.34 -30.96
C ARG A 655 -37.96 2.48 -30.26
N GLY A 656 -38.44 3.71 -30.02
CA GLY A 656 -39.67 3.97 -29.27
C GLY A 656 -39.54 3.69 -27.76
N ILE A 657 -38.30 3.58 -27.25
CA ILE A 657 -38.02 3.36 -25.83
C ILE A 657 -37.62 4.71 -25.21
N GLN A 658 -38.22 5.06 -24.08
CA GLN A 658 -37.88 6.27 -23.35
C GLN A 658 -36.90 5.98 -22.21
N LEU A 659 -35.85 6.79 -22.12
CA LEU A 659 -34.85 6.72 -21.06
C LEU A 659 -35.29 7.56 -19.85
N ALA A 660 -35.06 7.04 -18.65
CA ALA A 660 -35.26 7.74 -17.38
C ALA A 660 -34.04 7.55 -16.46
N ILE A 661 -33.79 8.54 -15.61
CA ILE A 661 -32.70 8.54 -14.63
C ILE A 661 -33.30 8.51 -13.23
N SER A 662 -32.72 7.70 -12.35
CA SER A 662 -33.14 7.62 -10.96
C SER A 662 -31.99 7.88 -9.99
N ASN A 663 -32.27 8.68 -8.96
CA ASN A 663 -31.39 8.98 -7.82
C ASN A 663 -29.96 9.42 -8.20
N PRO A 664 -29.77 10.43 -9.07
CA PRO A 664 -28.44 10.95 -9.36
C PRO A 664 -27.90 11.71 -8.14
N GLY A 665 -26.66 11.42 -7.74
CA GLY A 665 -25.99 12.15 -6.66
C GLY A 665 -25.77 13.63 -7.00
N GLY A 666 -25.56 14.46 -5.97
CA GLY A 666 -25.45 15.92 -6.12
C GLY A 666 -24.39 16.38 -7.13
N ARG A 667 -23.20 15.76 -7.17
CA ARG A 667 -22.17 16.08 -8.17
C ARG A 667 -22.58 15.64 -9.58
N VAL A 668 -23.22 14.48 -9.70
CA VAL A 668 -23.67 13.93 -10.99
C VAL A 668 -24.76 14.79 -11.61
N ILE A 669 -25.79 15.17 -10.84
CA ILE A 669 -26.88 16.00 -11.39
C ILE A 669 -26.39 17.39 -11.81
N THR A 670 -25.42 17.98 -11.08
CA THR A 670 -24.76 19.22 -11.50
C THR A 670 -24.03 19.03 -12.83
N SER A 671 -23.22 17.99 -12.97
CA SER A 671 -22.52 17.70 -14.22
C SER A 671 -23.48 17.40 -15.39
N LEU A 672 -24.57 16.67 -15.16
CA LEU A 672 -25.58 16.39 -16.18
C LEU A 672 -26.30 17.66 -16.64
N ARG A 673 -26.62 18.58 -15.72
CA ARG A 673 -27.25 19.86 -16.04
C ARG A 673 -26.30 20.77 -16.78
N ASP A 674 -25.09 20.95 -16.26
CA ASP A 674 -24.09 21.84 -16.86
C ASP A 674 -23.62 21.31 -18.22
N GLY A 675 -23.73 19.99 -18.44
CA GLY A 675 -23.52 19.34 -19.74
C GLY A 675 -24.73 19.33 -20.69
N GLY A 676 -25.88 19.92 -20.31
CA GLY A 676 -27.07 20.02 -21.17
C GLY A 676 -27.94 18.75 -21.28
N PHE A 677 -27.61 17.69 -20.53
CA PHE A 677 -28.33 16.41 -20.60
C PHE A 677 -29.70 16.45 -19.92
N VAL A 678 -29.84 17.26 -18.86
CA VAL A 678 -31.12 17.43 -18.15
C VAL A 678 -32.15 18.06 -19.07
N GLU A 679 -31.75 19.06 -19.85
CA GLU A 679 -32.58 19.75 -20.83
C GLU A 679 -32.91 18.84 -22.03
N LEU A 680 -31.95 18.01 -22.47
CA LEU A 680 -32.15 17.05 -23.56
C LEU A 680 -33.19 15.96 -23.22
N LEU A 681 -33.14 15.44 -21.99
CA LEU A 681 -34.01 14.37 -21.56
C LEU A 681 -35.38 14.91 -21.14
N GLY A 682 -35.41 16.03 -20.41
CA GLY A 682 -36.58 16.59 -19.74
C GLY A 682 -36.54 16.30 -18.23
N THR A 683 -36.85 17.31 -17.42
CA THR A 683 -36.84 17.21 -15.94
C THR A 683 -37.82 16.18 -15.40
N GLU A 684 -38.86 15.85 -16.16
CA GLU A 684 -39.90 14.87 -15.84
C GLU A 684 -39.42 13.41 -15.87
N TRP A 685 -38.26 13.14 -16.48
CA TRP A 685 -37.67 11.79 -16.56
C TRP A 685 -36.58 11.55 -15.50
N PHE A 686 -36.44 12.47 -14.54
CA PHE A 686 -35.56 12.34 -13.38
C PHE A 686 -36.39 12.04 -12.13
N PHE A 687 -36.11 10.90 -11.50
CA PHE A 687 -36.83 10.44 -10.32
C PHE A 687 -35.93 10.39 -9.09
N LEU A 688 -36.47 10.72 -7.91
CA LEU A 688 -35.72 10.62 -6.66
C LEU A 688 -35.39 9.16 -6.31
N SER A 689 -36.30 8.22 -6.62
CA SER A 689 -36.12 6.79 -6.37
C SER A 689 -36.62 5.93 -7.53
N VAL A 690 -36.11 4.69 -7.62
CA VAL A 690 -36.52 3.73 -8.65
C VAL A 690 -38.00 3.39 -8.47
N SER A 691 -38.46 3.19 -7.24
CA SER A 691 -39.87 2.87 -6.94
C SER A 691 -40.83 3.94 -7.42
N GLU A 692 -40.47 5.21 -7.27
CA GLU A 692 -41.29 6.34 -7.72
C GLU A 692 -41.34 6.39 -9.25
N GLY A 693 -40.20 6.21 -9.92
CA GLY A 693 -40.14 6.10 -11.38
C GLY A 693 -41.01 4.96 -11.90
N VAL A 694 -40.92 3.76 -11.32
CA VAL A 694 -41.74 2.62 -11.73
C VAL A 694 -43.23 2.88 -11.51
N GLN A 695 -43.62 3.46 -10.37
CA GLN A 695 -45.03 3.76 -10.09
C GLN A 695 -45.64 4.64 -11.19
N ILE A 696 -44.94 5.70 -11.59
CA ILE A 696 -45.41 6.62 -12.63
C ILE A 696 -45.41 5.93 -14.00
N LEU A 697 -44.31 5.28 -14.35
CA LEU A 697 -44.14 4.66 -15.66
C LEU A 697 -45.09 3.48 -15.87
N SER A 698 -45.37 2.69 -14.84
CA SER A 698 -46.30 1.56 -14.91
C SER A 698 -47.73 1.99 -15.24
N VAL A 699 -48.17 3.15 -14.74
CA VAL A 699 -49.47 3.74 -15.08
C VAL A 699 -49.51 4.10 -16.57
N ILE A 700 -48.41 4.65 -17.10
CA ILE A 700 -48.29 5.02 -18.52
C ILE A 700 -48.31 3.77 -19.41
N VAL A 701 -47.58 2.72 -19.02
CA VAL A 701 -47.57 1.43 -19.73
C VAL A 701 -48.98 0.85 -19.81
N LYS A 702 -49.69 0.75 -18.67
CA LYS A 702 -51.06 0.22 -18.60
C LYS A 702 -52.04 1.01 -19.47
N ARG A 703 -51.91 2.33 -19.51
CA ARG A 703 -52.77 3.18 -20.35
C ARG A 703 -52.55 2.91 -21.84
N LYS A 704 -51.29 2.86 -22.29
CA LYS A 704 -50.95 2.55 -23.69
C LYS A 704 -51.40 1.14 -24.09
N GLU A 705 -51.36 0.18 -23.17
CA GLU A 705 -51.91 -1.16 -23.44
C GLU A 705 -53.42 -1.17 -23.58
N HIS A 706 -54.13 -0.36 -22.80
CA HIS A 706 -55.57 -0.21 -22.91
C HIS A 706 -55.97 0.38 -24.26
N ASP A 707 -55.33 1.49 -24.65
CA ASP A 707 -55.57 2.18 -25.93
C ASP A 707 -55.29 1.21 -27.11
N ARG A 708 -54.20 0.44 -27.06
CA ARG A 708 -53.84 -0.53 -28.11
C ARG A 708 -54.84 -1.70 -28.22
N LYS A 709 -55.49 -2.09 -27.13
CA LYS A 709 -56.52 -3.14 -27.14
C LYS A 709 -57.85 -2.64 -27.70
N ASP A 710 -58.15 -1.36 -27.53
CA ASP A 710 -59.36 -0.75 -28.09
C ASP A 710 -59.21 -0.50 -29.59
N ASP A 711 -58.03 -0.07 -30.06
CA ASP A 711 -57.72 0.08 -31.50
C ASP A 711 -57.71 -1.27 -32.25
N ALA A 712 -57.46 -2.40 -31.58
CA ALA A 712 -57.47 -3.73 -32.18
C ALA A 712 -58.87 -4.38 -32.24
N LYS A 713 -59.87 -3.77 -31.60
CA LYS A 713 -61.28 -4.23 -31.59
C LYS A 713 -62.16 -3.48 -32.60
N VAL A 714 -61.67 -2.37 -33.16
CA VAL A 714 -62.25 -1.65 -34.30
C VAL A 714 -61.65 -2.23 -35.58
#